data_AF-A0A0U3P6P3-F1
#
_entry.id   AF-A0A0U3P6P3-F1
#
_cell.length_a   1.000
_cell.length_b   1.000
_cell.length_c   1.000
_cell.angle_alpha   90.00
_cell.angle_beta   90.00
_cell.angle_gamma   90.00
#
_symmetry.space_group_name_H-M   'P 1'
#
loop_
_entity.id
_entity.type
_entity.pdbx_description
1 polymer ?
#
loop_
_entity_poly.entity_id
_entity_poly.type
_entity_poly.pdbx_seq_one_letter_code
_entity_poly.pdbx_strand_id
1 'polypeptide(L)'
;MAIEALMLDQAFTQALAFVEEELLLAPADFWLGCRKGEVLRALHRFAESADWFEALLAEAPGSVDLMYQLSASTLAAGRFERTVSLSRAILDQQPDHLGAWLVLVDALARSGDPEGALAAVDAALALPLDDLHLKLRRGSVLRQLQRFEESAGWLADMRGSAGAAPGLLPVILTELASAQAAAGHLASAIGTLKAAVEDDPGNISLVLSLIQLEIQAFEGAAALARLEVGLAGWPDHAVLRRLLVNLLMSMGRMRDADERLRQFGAGHEDQRRWVDLAFRRFAKVRQDIDELGQGSPAAGLQTFYLLQAEGQLEKSAEIAQDLFAADPSNPVHAANVLHEAIRGNDAIAARQILEKLAASVRQAPAVRLAEAALLRLEGQIEEAAAILSKEFRRYPAGLAQIITLANLALQEGMGTRGAAFLLDCADGLMAQAEGHLPELTSRILRLRFACALGNWPQALDLLETVCPAAPGDMSLLQMKARCLYELEQFDEADCLLDNVLEQAPADRTAIELRKALLLARGDIAGCLDFLEAKVEAGHAPLDTWLMSALCDTGQAERARVLALRHLPGQPASSDWKLERFRKLFLGEVRPVSIPETRARWSRPIPDQDLRGLLYEADWDGPSGPVLQHAQYFAQEALCPPGMDGVTWRRRACRAGHVDQLMSARVLLETVPPAFGRSPAFAMLRERVESRQPTMIVSTHAGARLSVALTVLMKNLAYVTGPRSKTQTQAQGAGEVDVRILHGFDSGRLAADVVRSLREGVSVYFARDFSWTGFHPLGPASSASGILLGRPVMIDDIVPKISQAMKIPVYWFQAQWSGDDIEIDVIRMPDAEEGEPREVWCRRWAQAYLDKIEALLRSDPRNARLNHDLLNYLMVTSHRSVQAGGTQGGIVR
;
A
#
# COMPACT_ATOMS: atom_id res chain seq x y z
N MET A 1 2.58 -31.76 52.50
CA MET A 1 3.91 -32.29 52.14
C MET A 1 3.96 -32.98 50.78
N ALA A 2 3.31 -34.13 50.53
CA ALA A 2 3.37 -34.79 49.22
C ALA A 2 2.78 -33.93 48.08
N ILE A 3 1.61 -33.32 48.31
CA ILE A 3 0.98 -32.37 47.38
C ILE A 3 1.86 -31.14 47.14
N GLU A 4 2.48 -30.61 48.19
CA GLU A 4 3.35 -29.43 48.09
C GLU A 4 4.64 -29.73 47.33
N ALA A 5 5.23 -30.91 47.51
CA ALA A 5 6.37 -31.37 46.72
C ALA A 5 6.00 -31.48 45.23
N LEU A 6 4.84 -32.09 44.92
CA LEU A 6 4.35 -32.18 43.54
C LEU A 6 4.03 -30.80 42.93
N MET A 7 3.56 -29.85 43.74
CA MET A 7 3.33 -28.47 43.31
C MET A 7 4.63 -27.72 43.04
N LEU A 8 5.67 -27.94 43.86
CA LEU A 8 7.01 -27.39 43.66
C LEU A 8 7.68 -27.95 42.40
N ASP A 9 7.50 -29.24 42.13
CA ASP A 9 8.00 -29.92 40.93
C ASP A 9 7.14 -29.63 39.67
N GLN A 10 6.14 -28.76 39.77
CA GLN A 10 5.17 -28.43 38.71
C GLN A 10 4.42 -29.64 38.14
N ALA A 11 4.36 -30.74 38.88
CA ALA A 11 3.66 -31.97 38.52
C ALA A 11 2.15 -31.87 38.83
N PHE A 12 1.50 -30.81 38.32
CA PHE A 12 0.15 -30.41 38.73
C PHE A 12 -0.93 -31.47 38.47
N THR A 13 -0.81 -32.26 37.39
CA THR A 13 -1.78 -33.33 37.09
C THR A 13 -1.68 -34.47 38.10
N GLN A 14 -0.47 -34.80 38.55
CA GLN A 14 -0.24 -35.82 39.57
C GLN A 14 -0.65 -35.29 40.95
N ALA A 15 -0.38 -34.02 41.22
CA ALA A 15 -0.86 -33.34 42.43
C ALA A 15 -2.39 -33.40 42.51
N LEU A 16 -3.11 -33.21 41.40
CA LEU A 16 -4.57 -33.24 41.39
C LEU A 16 -5.10 -34.63 41.72
N ALA A 17 -4.58 -35.66 41.04
CA ALA A 17 -4.98 -37.05 41.27
C ALA A 17 -4.75 -37.46 42.73
N PHE A 18 -3.58 -37.10 43.29
CA PHE A 18 -3.24 -37.38 44.67
C PHE A 18 -4.17 -36.66 45.67
N VAL A 19 -4.48 -35.38 45.45
CA VAL A 19 -5.43 -34.65 46.29
C VAL A 19 -6.83 -35.27 46.22
N GLU A 20 -7.29 -35.69 45.04
CA GLU A 20 -8.60 -36.29 44.85
C GLU A 20 -8.73 -37.66 45.55
N GLU A 21 -7.68 -38.48 45.52
CA GLU A 21 -7.62 -39.75 46.26
C GLU A 21 -7.67 -39.54 47.78
N GLU A 22 -6.87 -38.61 48.32
CA GLU A 22 -6.86 -38.31 49.75
C GLU A 22 -8.19 -37.70 50.21
N LEU A 23 -8.82 -36.87 49.38
CA LEU A 23 -10.13 -36.28 49.68
C LEU A 23 -11.27 -37.32 49.65
N LEU A 24 -11.13 -38.44 48.93
CA LEU A 24 -12.07 -39.57 49.04
C LEU A 24 -11.98 -40.25 50.42
N LEU A 25 -10.78 -40.31 51.01
CA LEU A 25 -10.54 -40.91 52.33
C LEU A 25 -10.93 -39.96 53.46
N ALA A 26 -10.81 -38.64 53.25
CA ALA A 26 -11.19 -37.61 54.20
C ALA A 26 -12.02 -36.48 53.53
N PRO A 27 -13.31 -36.72 53.21
CA PRO A 27 -14.13 -35.78 52.43
C PRO A 27 -14.40 -34.43 53.09
N ALA A 28 -14.27 -34.37 54.42
CA ALA A 28 -14.48 -33.16 55.22
C ALA A 28 -13.17 -32.44 55.59
N ASP A 29 -12.02 -32.86 55.04
CA ASP A 29 -10.74 -32.20 55.29
C ASP A 29 -10.66 -30.87 54.52
N PHE A 30 -10.81 -29.79 55.29
CA PHE A 30 -10.79 -28.42 54.80
C PHE A 30 -9.50 -28.06 54.06
N TRP A 31 -8.34 -28.51 54.54
CA TRP A 31 -7.04 -28.16 53.97
C TRP A 31 -6.79 -28.91 52.66
N LEU A 32 -7.18 -30.18 52.58
CA LEU A 32 -7.18 -30.94 51.31
C LEU A 32 -8.14 -30.33 50.30
N GLY A 33 -9.32 -29.89 50.75
CA GLY A 33 -10.28 -29.14 49.92
C GLY A 33 -9.66 -27.87 49.33
N CYS A 34 -8.97 -27.06 50.13
CA CYS A 34 -8.28 -25.85 49.64
C CYS A 34 -7.17 -26.18 48.64
N ARG A 35 -6.35 -27.21 48.92
CA ARG A 35 -5.29 -27.65 48.01
C ARG A 35 -5.82 -28.11 46.66
N LYS A 36 -6.99 -28.78 46.61
CA LYS A 36 -7.63 -29.16 45.35
C LYS A 36 -7.92 -27.93 44.47
N GLY A 37 -8.52 -26.90 45.07
CA GLY A 37 -8.84 -25.66 44.37
C GLY A 37 -7.58 -24.95 43.85
N GLU A 38 -6.50 -24.94 44.61
CA GLU A 38 -5.20 -24.37 44.19
C GLU A 38 -4.56 -25.14 43.04
N VAL A 39 -4.58 -26.48 43.10
CA VAL A 39 -4.05 -27.34 42.02
C VAL A 39 -4.86 -27.17 40.74
N LEU A 40 -6.20 -27.10 40.83
CA LEU A 40 -7.07 -26.82 39.69
C LEU A 40 -6.73 -25.48 39.02
N ARG A 41 -6.43 -24.45 39.82
CA ARG A 41 -5.98 -23.15 39.30
C ARG A 41 -4.61 -23.24 38.64
N ALA A 42 -3.66 -24.00 39.21
CA ALA A 42 -2.34 -24.23 38.61
C ALA A 42 -2.39 -25.01 37.29
N LEU A 43 -3.40 -25.87 37.11
CA LEU A 43 -3.71 -26.56 35.85
C LEU A 43 -4.44 -25.68 34.82
N HIS A 44 -4.60 -24.39 35.07
CA HIS A 44 -5.40 -23.46 34.26
C HIS A 44 -6.89 -23.85 34.12
N ARG A 45 -7.39 -24.75 34.99
CA ARG A 45 -8.81 -25.15 35.08
C ARG A 45 -9.57 -24.15 35.96
N PHE A 46 -9.56 -22.89 35.54
CA PHE A 46 -9.97 -21.75 36.38
C PHE A 46 -11.44 -21.77 36.78
N ALA A 47 -12.34 -22.14 35.86
CA ALA A 47 -13.77 -22.22 36.14
C ALA A 47 -14.08 -23.29 37.20
N GLU A 48 -13.46 -24.47 37.08
CA GLU A 48 -13.63 -25.57 38.04
C GLU A 48 -13.03 -25.23 39.41
N SER A 49 -11.89 -24.56 39.44
CA SER A 49 -11.31 -24.03 40.69
C SER A 49 -12.27 -23.05 41.37
N ALA A 50 -12.86 -22.12 40.61
CA ALA A 50 -13.83 -21.16 41.14
C ALA A 50 -15.08 -21.85 41.67
N ASP A 51 -15.67 -22.79 40.92
CA ASP A 51 -16.87 -23.52 41.34
C ASP A 51 -16.60 -24.38 42.59
N TRP A 52 -15.40 -24.96 42.69
CA TRP A 52 -14.96 -25.72 43.85
C TRP A 52 -14.82 -24.85 45.12
N PHE A 53 -14.16 -23.70 45.00
CA PHE A 53 -14.04 -22.76 46.12
C PHE A 53 -15.38 -22.13 46.50
N GLU A 54 -16.31 -21.96 45.57
CA GLU A 54 -17.67 -21.48 45.83
C GLU A 54 -18.43 -22.50 46.71
N ALA A 55 -18.30 -23.79 46.41
CA ALA A 55 -18.88 -24.86 47.22
C ALA A 55 -18.28 -24.90 48.64
N LEU A 56 -16.94 -24.78 48.77
CA LEU A 56 -16.28 -24.72 50.07
C LEU A 56 -16.69 -23.48 50.89
N LEU A 57 -16.84 -22.33 50.23
CA LEU A 57 -17.29 -21.11 50.89
C LEU A 57 -18.74 -21.22 51.38
N ALA A 58 -19.61 -21.97 50.69
CA ALA A 58 -20.97 -22.22 51.15
C ALA A 58 -21.03 -23.00 52.48
N GLU A 59 -20.04 -23.85 52.75
CA GLU A 59 -19.91 -24.58 54.02
C GLU A 59 -19.31 -23.70 55.15
N ALA A 60 -18.56 -22.66 54.79
CA ALA A 60 -17.98 -21.70 55.73
C ALA A 60 -18.10 -20.23 55.25
N PRO A 61 -19.32 -19.63 55.27
CA PRO A 61 -19.63 -18.37 54.57
C PRO A 61 -18.89 -17.11 55.04
N GLY A 62 -18.24 -17.15 56.19
CA GLY A 62 -17.48 -16.04 56.77
C GLY A 62 -15.96 -16.18 56.69
N SER A 63 -15.45 -17.20 56.00
CA SER A 63 -14.01 -17.43 55.90
C SER A 63 -13.35 -16.47 54.90
N VAL A 64 -12.62 -15.47 55.42
CA VAL A 64 -11.86 -14.52 54.60
C VAL A 64 -10.86 -15.22 53.68
N ASP A 65 -10.19 -16.28 54.16
CA ASP A 65 -9.23 -17.06 53.36
C ASP A 65 -9.91 -17.74 52.16
N LEU A 66 -11.08 -18.34 52.35
CA LEU A 66 -11.85 -18.94 51.25
C LEU A 66 -12.38 -17.88 50.29
N MET A 67 -12.85 -16.73 50.81
CA MET A 67 -13.25 -15.61 49.97
C MET A 67 -12.08 -15.12 49.12
N TYR A 68 -10.86 -15.06 49.67
CA TYR A 68 -9.67 -14.67 48.92
C TYR A 68 -9.32 -15.70 47.84
N GLN A 69 -9.26 -17.00 48.18
CA GLN A 69 -8.96 -18.05 47.21
C GLN A 69 -10.00 -18.11 46.09
N LEU A 70 -11.29 -17.99 46.44
CA LEU A 70 -12.38 -17.88 45.48
C LEU A 70 -12.20 -16.64 44.60
N SER A 71 -11.91 -15.47 45.18
CA SER A 71 -11.70 -14.23 44.42
C SER A 71 -10.55 -14.36 43.40
N ALA A 72 -9.45 -15.01 43.78
CA ALA A 72 -8.32 -15.23 42.90
C ALA A 72 -8.63 -16.23 41.77
N SER A 73 -9.42 -17.27 42.06
CA SER A 73 -9.90 -18.22 41.04
C SER A 73 -10.95 -17.61 40.12
N THR A 74 -11.88 -16.79 40.63
CA THR A 74 -12.84 -16.06 39.81
C THR A 74 -12.16 -15.02 38.93
N LEU A 75 -11.10 -14.36 39.41
CA LEU A 75 -10.27 -13.44 38.62
C LEU A 75 -9.58 -14.17 37.45
N ALA A 76 -9.01 -15.34 37.71
CA ALA A 76 -8.37 -16.17 36.69
C ALA A 76 -9.39 -16.71 35.67
N ALA A 77 -10.61 -17.03 36.13
CA ALA A 77 -11.72 -17.46 35.29
C ALA A 77 -12.42 -16.32 34.52
N GLY A 78 -12.00 -15.06 34.71
CA GLY A 78 -12.62 -13.90 34.05
C GLY A 78 -13.99 -13.49 34.62
N ARG A 79 -14.39 -14.02 35.79
CA ARG A 79 -15.63 -13.69 36.49
C ARG A 79 -15.42 -12.43 37.34
N PHE A 80 -15.23 -11.28 36.68
CA PHE A 80 -14.76 -10.06 37.33
C PHE A 80 -15.76 -9.47 38.34
N GLU A 81 -17.06 -9.44 38.05
CA GLU A 81 -18.07 -8.92 38.98
C GLU A 81 -18.08 -9.68 40.31
N ARG A 82 -18.03 -11.02 40.24
CA ARG A 82 -17.93 -11.88 41.43
C ARG A 82 -16.65 -11.60 42.18
N THR A 83 -15.53 -11.45 41.47
CA THR A 83 -14.23 -11.10 42.06
C THR A 83 -14.31 -9.78 42.84
N VAL A 84 -14.83 -8.72 42.22
CA VAL A 84 -15.00 -7.40 42.86
C VAL A 84 -15.88 -7.51 44.11
N SER A 85 -16.99 -8.27 44.04
CA SER A 85 -17.89 -8.47 45.19
C SER A 85 -17.19 -9.15 46.37
N LEU A 86 -16.39 -10.18 46.09
CA LEU A 86 -15.67 -10.94 47.11
C LEU A 86 -14.54 -10.11 47.72
N SER A 87 -13.73 -9.44 46.89
CA SER A 87 -12.64 -8.61 47.36
C SER A 87 -13.14 -7.44 48.22
N ARG A 88 -14.24 -6.78 47.86
CA ARG A 88 -14.84 -5.75 48.72
C ARG A 88 -15.33 -6.30 50.06
N ALA A 89 -15.97 -7.46 50.06
CA ALA A 89 -16.44 -8.09 51.29
C ALA A 89 -15.29 -8.56 52.21
N ILE A 90 -14.11 -8.89 51.65
CA ILE A 90 -12.88 -9.10 52.44
C ILE A 90 -12.42 -7.78 53.05
N LEU A 91 -12.34 -6.72 52.24
CA LEU A 91 -11.84 -5.41 52.67
C LEU A 91 -12.75 -4.70 53.69
N ASP A 92 -14.06 -4.98 53.68
CA ASP A 92 -15.00 -4.53 54.72
C ASP A 92 -14.68 -5.17 56.08
N GLN A 93 -14.13 -6.39 56.10
CA GLN A 93 -13.75 -7.12 57.31
C GLN A 93 -12.29 -6.85 57.71
N GLN A 94 -11.40 -6.76 56.73
CA GLN A 94 -9.96 -6.61 56.88
C GLN A 94 -9.45 -5.56 55.87
N PRO A 95 -9.52 -4.26 56.24
CA PRO A 95 -9.13 -3.16 55.34
C PRO A 95 -7.67 -3.18 54.89
N ASP A 96 -6.78 -3.84 55.64
CA ASP A 96 -5.35 -3.97 55.37
C ASP A 96 -4.96 -5.27 54.61
N HIS A 97 -5.95 -6.06 54.15
CA HIS A 97 -5.68 -7.31 53.44
C HIS A 97 -5.12 -7.06 52.03
N LEU A 98 -3.78 -7.02 51.91
CA LEU A 98 -3.04 -6.76 50.66
C LEU A 98 -3.51 -7.61 49.45
N GLY A 99 -3.69 -8.92 49.64
CA GLY A 99 -4.13 -9.82 48.57
C GLY A 99 -5.49 -9.44 47.97
N ALA A 100 -6.44 -8.98 48.79
CA ALA A 100 -7.76 -8.57 48.35
C ALA A 100 -7.71 -7.24 47.58
N TRP A 101 -6.84 -6.30 47.99
CA TRP A 101 -6.56 -5.09 47.22
C TRP A 101 -5.98 -5.39 45.84
N LEU A 102 -4.96 -6.27 45.76
CA LEU A 102 -4.34 -6.65 44.48
C LEU A 102 -5.37 -7.29 43.53
N VAL A 103 -6.17 -8.23 44.04
CA VAL A 103 -7.22 -8.89 43.25
C VAL A 103 -8.33 -7.93 42.85
N LEU A 104 -8.72 -6.98 43.72
CA LEU A 104 -9.72 -5.95 43.41
C LEU A 104 -9.25 -5.05 42.28
N VAL A 105 -8.01 -4.53 42.36
CA VAL A 105 -7.42 -3.65 41.33
C VAL A 105 -7.33 -4.39 39.99
N ASP A 106 -6.84 -5.63 39.99
CA ASP A 106 -6.73 -6.44 38.77
C ASP A 106 -8.11 -6.78 38.17
N ALA A 107 -9.12 -7.03 39.01
CA ALA A 107 -10.48 -7.29 38.56
C ALA A 107 -11.11 -6.06 37.91
N LEU A 108 -11.02 -4.89 38.56
CA LEU A 108 -11.56 -3.63 38.05
C LEU A 108 -10.87 -3.22 36.73
N ALA A 109 -9.54 -3.33 36.68
CA ALA A 109 -8.77 -3.03 35.47
C ALA A 109 -9.16 -3.96 34.32
N ARG A 110 -9.26 -5.27 34.56
CA ARG A 110 -9.59 -6.26 33.52
C ARG A 110 -11.08 -6.29 33.15
N SER A 111 -11.97 -5.81 34.01
CA SER A 111 -13.40 -5.63 33.70
C SER A 111 -13.69 -4.37 32.87
N GLY A 112 -12.68 -3.54 32.61
CA GLY A 112 -12.84 -2.29 31.86
C GLY A 112 -13.25 -1.08 32.71
N ASP A 113 -12.97 -1.11 34.02
CA ASP A 113 -13.14 0.03 34.94
C ASP A 113 -11.77 0.48 35.51
N PRO A 114 -10.88 1.04 34.66
CA PRO A 114 -9.55 1.47 35.11
C PRO A 114 -9.60 2.69 36.05
N GLU A 115 -10.65 3.50 36.01
CA GLU A 115 -10.90 4.60 36.96
C GLU A 115 -11.18 4.05 38.37
N GLY A 116 -12.05 3.04 38.47
CA GLY A 116 -12.29 2.32 39.72
C GLY A 116 -11.04 1.62 40.23
N ALA A 117 -10.25 1.02 39.32
CA ALA A 117 -8.97 0.41 39.67
C ALA A 117 -7.97 1.44 40.24
N LEU A 118 -7.93 2.65 39.68
CA LEU A 118 -7.06 3.72 40.18
C LEU A 118 -7.49 4.18 41.58
N ALA A 119 -8.79 4.36 41.78
CA ALA A 119 -9.33 4.70 43.10
C ALA A 119 -9.02 3.61 44.14
N ALA A 120 -9.14 2.34 43.77
CA ALA A 120 -8.84 1.21 44.65
C ALA A 120 -7.35 1.14 45.01
N VAL A 121 -6.44 1.33 44.05
CA VAL A 121 -5.00 1.30 44.34
C VAL A 121 -4.56 2.53 45.14
N ASP A 122 -5.11 3.71 44.87
CA ASP A 122 -4.81 4.93 45.65
C ASP A 122 -5.33 4.79 47.09
N ALA A 123 -6.50 4.16 47.31
CA ALA A 123 -7.02 3.86 48.63
C ALA A 123 -6.13 2.84 49.39
N ALA A 124 -5.67 1.79 48.70
CA ALA A 124 -4.75 0.81 49.27
C ALA A 124 -3.40 1.44 49.67
N LEU A 125 -2.85 2.33 48.83
CA LEU A 125 -1.58 3.03 49.08
C LEU A 125 -1.68 4.11 50.17
N ALA A 126 -2.89 4.56 50.53
CA ALA A 126 -3.11 5.46 51.66
C ALA A 126 -3.05 4.73 53.02
N LEU A 127 -3.19 3.41 53.01
CA LEU A 127 -2.94 2.56 54.18
C LEU A 127 -1.43 2.35 54.34
N PRO A 128 -0.95 1.97 55.54
CA PRO A 128 0.47 1.64 55.78
C PRO A 128 0.87 0.28 55.17
N LEU A 129 0.51 0.06 53.89
CA LEU A 129 0.85 -1.10 53.08
C LEU A 129 2.02 -0.70 52.15
N ASP A 130 3.26 -0.89 52.61
CA ASP A 130 4.45 -0.65 51.77
C ASP A 130 4.74 -1.85 50.88
N ASP A 131 3.92 -2.04 49.83
CA ASP A 131 4.05 -3.12 48.88
C ASP A 131 4.35 -2.62 47.46
N LEU A 132 5.43 -3.14 46.86
CA LEU A 132 5.86 -2.74 45.52
C LEU A 132 4.93 -3.27 44.42
N HIS A 133 4.15 -4.33 44.64
CA HIS A 133 3.19 -4.82 43.65
C HIS A 133 2.00 -3.87 43.51
N LEU A 134 1.47 -3.32 44.61
CA LEU A 134 0.45 -2.26 44.55
C LEU A 134 0.97 -1.03 43.80
N LYS A 135 2.19 -0.59 44.09
CA LYS A 135 2.81 0.54 43.38
C LYS A 135 2.97 0.26 41.88
N LEU A 136 3.39 -0.95 41.49
CA LEU A 136 3.42 -1.40 40.09
C LEU A 136 2.04 -1.39 39.43
N ARG A 137 1.00 -1.88 40.12
CA ARG A 137 -0.37 -1.88 39.60
C ARG A 137 -0.87 -0.46 39.34
N ARG A 138 -0.54 0.51 40.21
CA ARG A 138 -0.84 1.93 39.95
C ARG A 138 -0.24 2.41 38.64
N GLY A 139 1.03 2.13 38.38
CA GLY A 139 1.69 2.47 37.11
C GLY A 139 0.98 1.87 35.90
N SER A 140 0.61 0.59 35.97
CA SER A 140 -0.13 -0.11 34.89
C SER A 140 -1.53 0.48 34.67
N VAL A 141 -2.28 0.76 35.74
CA VAL A 141 -3.61 1.37 35.66
C VAL A 141 -3.54 2.79 35.08
N LEU A 142 -2.57 3.60 35.47
CA LEU A 142 -2.34 4.93 34.87
C LEU A 142 -2.09 4.83 33.35
N ARG A 143 -1.37 3.80 32.90
CA ARG A 143 -1.16 3.55 31.47
C ARG A 143 -2.45 3.13 30.77
N GLN A 144 -3.32 2.33 31.39
CA GLN A 144 -4.65 1.99 30.85
C GLN A 144 -5.55 3.24 30.73
N LEU A 145 -5.46 4.16 31.69
CA LEU A 145 -6.11 5.48 31.66
C LEU A 145 -5.47 6.47 30.68
N GLN A 146 -4.43 6.07 29.94
CA GLN A 146 -3.69 6.93 29.00
C GLN A 146 -2.99 8.11 29.66
N ARG A 147 -2.75 8.05 30.98
CA ARG A 147 -1.96 9.01 31.77
C ARG A 147 -0.48 8.59 31.73
N PHE A 148 0.09 8.55 30.52
CA PHE A 148 1.40 7.93 30.27
C PHE A 148 2.56 8.64 30.98
N GLU A 149 2.58 9.98 30.97
CA GLU A 149 3.62 10.76 31.66
C GLU A 149 3.62 10.52 33.16
N GLU A 150 2.43 10.47 33.78
CA GLU A 150 2.31 10.20 35.20
C GLU A 150 2.71 8.75 35.53
N SER A 151 2.35 7.80 34.67
CA SER A 151 2.79 6.41 34.79
C SER A 151 4.33 6.31 34.72
N ALA A 152 4.95 6.96 33.74
CA ALA A 152 6.40 6.96 33.57
C ALA A 152 7.12 7.63 34.75
N GLY A 153 6.64 8.79 35.21
CA GLY A 153 7.18 9.47 36.39
C GLY A 153 7.06 8.61 37.66
N TRP A 154 5.87 8.03 37.90
CA TRP A 154 5.62 7.15 39.03
C TRP A 154 6.54 5.92 39.05
N LEU A 155 6.69 5.24 37.90
CA LEU A 155 7.55 4.07 37.76
C LEU A 155 9.04 4.43 37.85
N ALA A 156 9.44 5.65 37.43
CA ALA A 156 10.80 6.14 37.57
C ALA A 156 11.17 6.41 39.04
N ASP A 157 10.26 7.00 39.81
CA ASP A 157 10.46 7.22 41.25
C ASP A 157 10.58 5.88 42.02
N MET A 158 9.77 4.89 41.62
CA MET A 158 9.83 3.54 42.17
C MET A 158 11.18 2.84 41.92
N ARG A 159 11.84 3.09 40.78
CA ARG A 159 13.16 2.52 40.47
C ARG A 159 14.17 2.79 41.60
N GLY A 160 14.16 4.01 42.15
CA GLY A 160 15.05 4.39 43.26
C GLY A 160 14.78 3.64 44.57
N SER A 161 13.55 3.16 44.76
CA SER A 161 13.10 2.42 45.95
C SER A 161 13.24 0.89 45.80
N ALA A 162 13.58 0.40 44.61
CA ALA A 162 13.63 -1.03 44.28
C ALA A 162 14.77 -1.80 44.97
N GLY A 163 15.70 -1.11 45.66
CA GLY A 163 16.78 -1.73 46.43
C GLY A 163 16.28 -2.70 47.53
N ALA A 164 15.01 -2.60 47.94
CA ALA A 164 14.37 -3.49 48.90
C ALA A 164 13.87 -4.83 48.29
N ALA A 165 13.72 -4.94 46.97
CA ALA A 165 13.26 -6.15 46.29
C ALA A 165 13.95 -6.33 44.92
N PRO A 166 15.20 -6.83 44.88
CA PRO A 166 15.99 -6.93 43.65
C PRO A 166 15.32 -7.74 42.54
N GLY A 167 14.55 -8.78 42.87
CA GLY A 167 13.84 -9.61 41.88
C GLY A 167 12.71 -8.90 41.14
N LEU A 168 12.19 -7.78 41.67
CA LEU A 168 11.12 -7.01 41.05
C LEU A 168 11.65 -5.89 40.14
N LEU A 169 12.92 -5.53 40.27
CA LEU A 169 13.56 -4.48 39.49
C LEU A 169 13.40 -4.68 37.96
N PRO A 170 13.61 -5.88 37.39
CA PRO A 170 13.38 -6.11 35.95
C PRO A 170 11.93 -5.84 35.50
N VAL A 171 10.95 -6.14 36.35
CA VAL A 171 9.53 -5.88 36.08
C VAL A 171 9.26 -4.37 36.10
N ILE A 172 9.80 -3.65 37.10
CA ILE A 172 9.70 -2.18 37.19
C ILE A 172 10.32 -1.52 35.95
N LEU A 173 11.50 -1.97 35.52
CA LEU A 173 12.18 -1.41 34.35
C LEU A 173 11.43 -1.70 33.05
N THR A 174 10.85 -2.90 32.91
CA THR A 174 9.98 -3.25 31.77
C THR A 174 8.71 -2.39 31.71
N GLU A 175 8.01 -2.22 32.83
CA GLU A 175 6.82 -1.37 32.89
C GLU A 175 7.18 0.11 32.70
N LEU A 176 8.29 0.58 33.27
CA LEU A 176 8.79 1.95 33.09
C LEU A 176 9.09 2.23 31.61
N ALA A 177 9.83 1.33 30.95
CA ALA A 177 10.12 1.49 29.53
C ALA A 177 8.85 1.41 28.67
N SER A 178 7.89 0.56 29.03
CA SER A 178 6.58 0.51 28.36
C SER A 178 5.79 1.81 28.55
N ALA A 179 5.81 2.42 29.73
CA ALA A 179 5.18 3.71 30.00
C ALA A 179 5.88 4.87 29.29
N GLN A 180 7.22 4.90 29.29
CA GLN A 180 8.03 5.85 28.53
C GLN A 180 7.74 5.76 27.04
N ALA A 181 7.73 4.54 26.47
CA ALA A 181 7.40 4.34 25.08
C ALA A 181 5.97 4.81 24.77
N ALA A 182 4.99 4.46 25.62
CA ALA A 182 3.61 4.91 25.46
C ALA A 182 3.45 6.45 25.55
N ALA A 183 4.29 7.12 26.34
CA ALA A 183 4.38 8.59 26.39
C ALA A 183 5.06 9.21 25.15
N GLY A 184 5.64 8.39 24.25
CA GLY A 184 6.40 8.84 23.09
C GLY A 184 7.90 8.99 23.35
N HIS A 185 8.36 8.76 24.58
CA HIS A 185 9.76 8.84 25.01
C HIS A 185 10.56 7.60 24.63
N LEU A 186 10.58 7.28 23.34
CA LEU A 186 11.14 6.04 22.81
C LEU A 186 12.66 5.92 23.03
N ALA A 187 13.40 7.04 22.89
CA ALA A 187 14.84 7.08 23.20
C ALA A 187 15.12 6.75 24.67
N SER A 188 14.31 7.30 25.59
CA SER A 188 14.43 7.02 27.02
C SER A 188 14.06 5.58 27.35
N ALA A 189 12.98 5.05 26.75
CA ALA A 189 12.54 3.67 26.95
C ALA A 189 13.62 2.66 26.55
N ILE A 190 14.23 2.86 25.38
CA ILE A 190 15.35 2.06 24.90
C ILE A 190 16.56 2.20 25.82
N GLY A 191 16.92 3.42 26.24
CA GLY A 191 18.02 3.65 27.18
C GLY A 191 17.83 2.92 28.51
N THR A 192 16.62 2.96 29.08
CA THR A 192 16.27 2.26 30.32
C THR A 192 16.50 0.76 30.20
N LEU A 193 16.01 0.13 29.14
CA LEU A 193 16.17 -1.33 28.96
C LEU A 193 17.56 -1.72 28.47
N LYS A 194 18.27 -0.90 27.69
CA LYS A 194 19.67 -1.16 27.31
C LYS A 194 20.53 -1.32 28.55
N ALA A 195 20.45 -0.37 29.49
CA ALA A 195 21.16 -0.47 30.76
C ALA A 195 20.73 -1.70 31.58
N ALA A 196 19.43 -2.01 31.62
CA ALA A 196 18.91 -3.16 32.36
C ALA A 196 19.42 -4.51 31.80
N VAL A 197 19.50 -4.63 30.47
CA VAL A 197 20.03 -5.83 29.79
C VAL A 197 21.55 -5.93 29.94
N GLU A 198 22.27 -4.82 30.03
CA GLU A 198 23.70 -4.83 30.34
C GLU A 198 23.98 -5.33 31.77
N ASP A 199 23.14 -4.95 32.73
CA ASP A 199 23.24 -5.39 34.13
C ASP A 199 22.85 -6.87 34.32
N ASP A 200 21.80 -7.33 33.62
CA ASP A 200 21.34 -8.73 33.66
C ASP A 200 21.04 -9.28 32.25
N PRO A 201 22.08 -9.69 31.49
CA PRO A 201 21.93 -10.22 30.13
C PRO A 201 21.15 -11.55 30.08
N GLY A 202 21.05 -12.26 31.22
CA GLY A 202 20.32 -13.52 31.34
C GLY A 202 18.81 -13.35 31.46
N ASN A 203 18.32 -12.12 31.64
CA ASN A 203 16.90 -11.87 31.79
C ASN A 203 16.19 -11.77 30.44
N ILE A 204 15.61 -12.89 30.01
CA ILE A 204 14.92 -12.95 28.71
C ILE A 204 13.77 -11.95 28.58
N SER A 205 13.08 -11.58 29.68
CA SER A 205 12.00 -10.60 29.63
C SER A 205 12.53 -9.22 29.23
N LEU A 206 13.63 -8.78 29.84
CA LEU A 206 14.28 -7.49 29.51
C LEU A 206 14.76 -7.49 28.06
N VAL A 207 15.38 -8.59 27.63
CA VAL A 207 15.87 -8.77 26.25
C VAL A 207 14.72 -8.67 25.24
N LEU A 208 13.61 -9.38 25.49
CA LEU A 208 12.43 -9.36 24.61
C LEU A 208 11.81 -7.96 24.53
N SER A 209 11.62 -7.30 25.67
CA SER A 209 11.05 -5.94 25.72
C SER A 209 11.95 -4.94 24.99
N LEU A 210 13.27 -5.04 25.14
CA LEU A 210 14.20 -4.17 24.44
C LEU A 210 14.20 -4.40 22.92
N ILE A 211 14.19 -5.67 22.48
CA ILE A 211 14.06 -6.01 21.06
C ILE A 211 12.79 -5.38 20.46
N GLN A 212 11.66 -5.48 21.16
CA GLN A 212 10.39 -4.91 20.68
C GLN A 212 10.47 -3.38 20.53
N LEU A 213 11.09 -2.67 21.49
CA LEU A 213 11.27 -1.23 21.40
C LEU A 213 12.20 -0.83 20.25
N GLU A 214 13.29 -1.57 20.02
CA GLU A 214 14.18 -1.30 18.90
C GLU A 214 13.52 -1.54 17.55
N ILE A 215 12.70 -2.59 17.42
CA ILE A 215 11.87 -2.82 16.22
C ILE A 215 10.92 -1.64 16.02
N GLN A 216 10.25 -1.18 17.09
CA GLN A 216 9.35 -0.02 17.03
C GLN A 216 10.09 1.28 16.63
N ALA A 217 11.35 1.43 17.04
CA ALA A 217 12.20 2.56 16.71
C ALA A 217 12.87 2.49 15.32
N PHE A 218 12.60 1.45 14.52
CA PHE A 218 13.32 1.19 13.27
C PHE A 218 14.84 0.94 13.47
N GLU A 219 15.29 0.55 14.67
CA GLU A 219 16.68 0.13 14.95
C GLU A 219 16.90 -1.36 14.61
N GLY A 220 16.54 -1.76 13.37
CA GLY A 220 16.50 -3.16 12.95
C GLY A 220 17.85 -3.90 13.08
N ALA A 221 18.98 -3.22 12.84
CA ALA A 221 20.30 -3.83 12.99
C ALA A 221 20.64 -4.16 14.46
N ALA A 222 20.29 -3.27 15.39
CA ALA A 222 20.48 -3.50 16.83
C ALA A 222 19.58 -4.64 17.32
N ALA A 223 18.30 -4.62 16.90
CA ALA A 223 17.34 -5.66 17.24
C ALA A 223 17.79 -7.03 16.72
N LEU A 224 18.31 -7.08 15.49
CA LEU A 224 18.82 -8.31 14.88
C LEU A 224 20.03 -8.85 15.65
N ALA A 225 21.01 -8.00 15.97
CA ALA A 225 22.18 -8.40 16.75
C ALA A 225 21.76 -8.97 18.12
N ARG A 226 20.77 -8.35 18.79
CA ARG A 226 20.29 -8.85 20.07
C ARG A 226 19.47 -10.13 19.94
N LEU A 227 18.72 -10.31 18.85
CA LEU A 227 18.02 -11.57 18.57
C LEU A 227 18.99 -12.74 18.36
N GLU A 228 20.12 -12.50 17.66
CA GLU A 228 21.16 -13.52 17.47
C GLU A 228 21.82 -13.90 18.80
N VAL A 229 22.17 -12.93 19.64
CA VAL A 229 22.70 -13.19 21.00
C VAL A 229 21.68 -13.93 21.86
N GLY A 230 20.40 -13.50 21.82
CA GLY A 230 19.32 -14.15 22.55
C GLY A 230 19.11 -15.60 22.11
N LEU A 231 19.15 -15.90 20.81
CA LEU A 231 19.01 -17.27 20.30
C LEU A 231 20.25 -18.12 20.55
N ALA A 232 21.44 -17.54 20.69
CA ALA A 232 22.62 -18.28 21.13
C ALA A 232 22.46 -18.75 22.59
N GLY A 233 21.85 -17.93 23.46
CA GLY A 233 21.56 -18.28 24.85
C GLY A 233 20.33 -19.19 25.03
N TRP A 234 19.29 -18.99 24.22
CA TRP A 234 18.03 -19.75 24.25
C TRP A 234 17.61 -20.24 22.85
N PRO A 235 18.27 -21.28 22.31
CA PRO A 235 18.08 -21.71 20.93
C PRO A 235 16.65 -22.09 20.57
N ASP A 236 15.91 -22.69 21.52
CA ASP A 236 14.53 -23.18 21.32
C ASP A 236 13.44 -22.18 21.74
N HIS A 237 13.80 -20.93 22.06
CA HIS A 237 12.82 -19.95 22.50
C HIS A 237 11.91 -19.48 21.36
N ALA A 238 10.67 -19.96 21.35
CA ALA A 238 9.72 -19.74 20.27
C ALA A 238 9.47 -18.26 19.93
N VAL A 239 9.41 -17.37 20.92
CA VAL A 239 9.18 -15.93 20.68
C VAL A 239 10.37 -15.28 19.98
N LEU A 240 11.60 -15.64 20.37
CA LEU A 240 12.81 -15.08 19.75
C LEU A 240 12.93 -15.53 18.29
N ARG A 241 12.65 -16.81 18.01
CA ARG A 241 12.59 -17.34 16.64
C ARG A 241 11.56 -16.59 15.78
N ARG A 242 10.36 -16.37 16.31
CA ARG A 242 9.30 -15.61 15.61
C ARG A 242 9.72 -14.16 15.35
N LEU A 243 10.27 -13.47 16.35
CA LEU A 243 10.73 -12.09 16.21
C LEU A 243 11.87 -11.97 15.20
N LEU A 244 12.83 -12.90 15.18
CA LEU A 244 13.91 -12.94 14.19
C LEU A 244 13.36 -13.01 12.77
N VAL A 245 12.48 -13.98 12.49
CA VAL A 245 11.92 -14.16 11.15
C VAL A 245 11.10 -12.94 10.74
N ASN A 246 10.26 -12.41 11.65
CA ASN A 246 9.47 -11.21 11.38
C ASN A 246 10.35 -9.99 11.09
N LEU A 247 11.44 -9.81 11.83
CA LEU A 247 12.38 -8.73 11.61
C LEU A 247 13.08 -8.86 10.25
N LEU A 248 13.60 -10.05 9.91
CA LEU A 248 14.22 -10.32 8.62
C LEU A 248 13.25 -10.02 7.46
N MET A 249 12.00 -10.46 7.55
CA MET A 249 10.96 -10.12 6.56
C MET A 249 10.72 -8.61 6.47
N SER A 250 10.64 -7.91 7.62
CA SER A 250 10.40 -6.45 7.64
C SER A 250 11.57 -5.64 7.06
N MET A 251 12.80 -6.15 7.17
CA MET A 251 14.01 -5.59 6.54
C MET A 251 14.16 -6.00 5.06
N GLY A 252 13.19 -6.74 4.50
CA GLY A 252 13.22 -7.25 3.12
C GLY A 252 14.22 -8.39 2.87
N ARG A 253 14.81 -8.97 3.91
CA ARG A 253 15.74 -10.12 3.86
C ARG A 253 14.97 -11.45 3.76
N MET A 254 14.18 -11.59 2.71
CA MET A 254 13.24 -12.71 2.54
C MET A 254 13.96 -14.06 2.41
N ARG A 255 15.12 -14.09 1.74
CA ARG A 255 15.93 -15.30 1.58
C ARG A 255 16.49 -15.78 2.92
N ASP A 256 17.01 -14.87 3.73
CA ASP A 256 17.51 -15.19 5.06
C ASP A 256 16.37 -15.65 5.98
N ALA A 257 15.18 -15.03 5.88
CA ALA A 257 13.99 -15.48 6.59
C ALA A 257 13.58 -16.92 6.21
N ASP A 258 13.57 -17.25 4.92
CA ASP A 258 13.30 -18.62 4.42
C ASP A 258 14.32 -19.62 4.95
N GLU A 259 15.61 -19.25 4.95
CA GLU A 259 16.66 -20.11 5.49
C GLU A 259 16.48 -20.38 6.99
N ARG A 260 16.23 -19.34 7.79
CA ARG A 260 15.95 -19.48 9.23
C ARG A 260 14.71 -20.34 9.48
N LEU A 261 13.65 -20.18 8.69
CA LEU A 261 12.44 -21.00 8.81
C LEU A 261 12.68 -22.48 8.50
N ARG A 262 13.58 -22.80 7.57
CA ARG A 262 14.00 -24.18 7.30
C ARG A 262 14.82 -24.75 8.45
N GLN A 263 15.68 -23.94 9.06
CA GLN A 263 16.48 -24.33 10.24
C GLN A 263 15.59 -24.60 11.47
N PHE A 264 14.58 -23.77 11.73
CA PHE A 264 13.72 -23.92 12.91
C PHE A 264 12.70 -25.06 12.82
N GLY A 265 12.31 -25.49 11.63
CA GLY A 265 11.31 -26.55 11.46
C GLY A 265 9.87 -26.09 11.73
N ALA A 266 9.05 -26.96 12.33
CA ALA A 266 7.61 -26.75 12.54
C ALA A 266 7.30 -25.62 13.56
N GLY A 267 6.05 -25.13 13.58
CA GLY A 267 5.57 -24.09 14.51
C GLY A 267 5.68 -22.65 13.98
N HIS A 268 6.01 -22.50 12.70
CA HIS A 268 6.18 -21.22 11.98
C HIS A 268 5.39 -21.18 10.67
N GLU A 269 4.24 -21.86 10.63
CA GLU A 269 3.43 -22.03 9.42
C GLU A 269 2.98 -20.67 8.87
N ASP A 270 2.60 -19.74 9.74
CA ASP A 270 2.19 -18.39 9.33
C ASP A 270 3.32 -17.60 8.66
N GLN A 271 4.53 -17.60 9.24
CA GLN A 271 5.69 -16.93 8.63
C GLN A 271 6.10 -17.60 7.31
N ARG A 272 6.02 -18.93 7.22
CA ARG A 272 6.31 -19.66 5.98
C ARG A 272 5.35 -19.26 4.86
N ARG A 273 4.06 -19.15 5.14
CA ARG A 273 3.07 -18.66 4.17
C ARG A 273 3.40 -17.25 3.68
N TRP A 274 3.81 -16.33 4.57
CA TRP A 274 4.23 -14.98 4.17
C TRP A 274 5.46 -14.97 3.28
N VAL A 275 6.48 -15.77 3.60
CA VAL A 275 7.69 -15.91 2.76
C VAL A 275 7.35 -16.54 1.41
N ASP A 276 6.49 -17.56 1.39
CA ASP A 276 6.07 -18.21 0.16
C ASP A 276 5.21 -17.27 -0.71
N LEU A 277 4.37 -16.41 -0.11
CA LEU A 277 3.68 -15.32 -0.82
C LEU A 277 4.67 -14.31 -1.40
N ALA A 278 5.67 -13.88 -0.63
CA ALA A 278 6.70 -12.94 -1.08
C ALA A 278 7.52 -13.51 -2.25
N PHE A 279 7.80 -14.82 -2.25
CA PHE A 279 8.43 -15.52 -3.38
C PHE A 279 7.47 -15.99 -4.47
N ARG A 280 6.18 -15.64 -4.38
CA ARG A 280 5.13 -16.04 -5.33
C ARG A 280 4.99 -17.56 -5.52
N ARG A 281 5.29 -18.35 -4.48
CA ARG A 281 5.11 -19.81 -4.43
C ARG A 281 3.63 -20.17 -4.15
N PHE A 282 2.72 -19.61 -4.95
CA PHE A 282 1.27 -19.64 -4.72
C PHE A 282 0.67 -21.04 -4.63
N ALA A 283 1.20 -22.02 -5.37
CA ALA A 283 0.75 -23.41 -5.31
C ALA A 283 0.91 -24.00 -3.90
N LYS A 284 2.04 -23.71 -3.24
CA LYS A 284 2.30 -24.15 -1.88
C LYS A 284 1.39 -23.45 -0.88
N VAL A 285 1.19 -22.14 -1.04
CA VAL A 285 0.27 -21.37 -0.19
C VAL A 285 -1.17 -21.91 -0.31
N ARG A 286 -1.63 -22.27 -1.52
CA ARG A 286 -2.96 -22.89 -1.72
C ARG A 286 -3.07 -24.23 -1.00
N GLN A 287 -2.05 -25.08 -1.11
CA GLN A 287 -2.01 -26.35 -0.37
C GLN A 287 -2.09 -26.13 1.14
N ASP A 288 -1.30 -25.20 1.68
CA ASP A 288 -1.29 -24.86 3.10
C ASP A 288 -2.66 -24.31 3.56
N ILE A 289 -3.38 -23.60 2.69
CA ILE A 289 -4.74 -23.09 2.97
C ILE A 289 -5.76 -24.24 3.00
N ASP A 290 -5.66 -25.20 2.07
CA ASP A 290 -6.56 -26.36 2.06
C ASP A 290 -6.40 -27.20 3.35
N GLU A 291 -5.20 -27.28 3.90
CA GLU A 291 -4.91 -27.94 5.18
C GLU A 291 -5.53 -27.23 6.40
N LEU A 292 -5.76 -25.91 6.33
CA LEU A 292 -6.48 -25.15 7.38
C LEU A 292 -7.99 -25.45 7.43
N GLY A 293 -8.50 -26.22 6.48
CA GLY A 293 -9.92 -26.55 6.36
C GLY A 293 -10.73 -25.45 5.67
N GLN A 294 -11.33 -25.78 4.53
CA GLN A 294 -12.15 -24.85 3.77
C GLN A 294 -13.31 -24.31 4.63
N GLY A 295 -13.52 -22.99 4.59
CA GLY A 295 -14.56 -22.31 5.35
C GLY A 295 -14.15 -21.84 6.75
N SER A 296 -12.93 -22.12 7.23
CA SER A 296 -12.43 -21.52 8.47
C SER A 296 -12.07 -20.04 8.28
N PRO A 297 -12.26 -19.16 9.29
CA PRO A 297 -11.84 -17.75 9.21
C PRO A 297 -10.36 -17.57 8.90
N ALA A 298 -9.51 -18.48 9.41
CA ALA A 298 -8.08 -18.49 9.12
C ALA A 298 -7.80 -18.79 7.64
N ALA A 299 -8.45 -19.82 7.06
CA ALA A 299 -8.33 -20.11 5.63
C ALA A 299 -8.85 -18.95 4.77
N GLY A 300 -9.95 -18.31 5.17
CA GLY A 300 -10.48 -17.12 4.50
C GLY A 300 -9.48 -15.95 4.49
N LEU A 301 -8.85 -15.64 5.63
CA LEU A 301 -7.86 -14.56 5.72
C LEU A 301 -6.60 -14.86 4.90
N GLN A 302 -6.12 -16.11 4.88
CA GLN A 302 -4.99 -16.49 4.04
C GLN A 302 -5.36 -16.45 2.55
N THR A 303 -6.58 -16.84 2.19
CA THR A 303 -7.11 -16.71 0.82
C THR A 303 -7.18 -15.24 0.39
N PHE A 304 -7.59 -14.34 1.28
CA PHE A 304 -7.58 -12.91 1.04
C PHE A 304 -6.19 -12.41 0.65
N TYR A 305 -5.15 -12.74 1.43
CA TYR A 305 -3.77 -12.31 1.13
C TYR A 305 -3.19 -12.96 -0.12
N LEU A 306 -3.50 -14.23 -0.38
CA LEU A 306 -3.12 -14.90 -1.63
C LEU A 306 -3.70 -14.18 -2.84
N LEU A 307 -5.01 -13.87 -2.82
CA LEU A 307 -5.66 -13.16 -3.92
C LEU A 307 -5.11 -11.75 -4.13
N GLN A 308 -4.73 -11.04 -3.05
CA GLN A 308 -4.00 -9.77 -3.15
C GLN A 308 -2.67 -9.95 -3.90
N ALA A 309 -1.85 -10.94 -3.49
CA ALA A 309 -0.53 -11.18 -4.08
C ALA A 309 -0.59 -11.64 -5.55
N GLU A 310 -1.68 -12.32 -5.93
CA GLU A 310 -1.99 -12.70 -7.30
C GLU A 310 -2.55 -11.55 -8.14
N GLY A 311 -2.94 -10.43 -7.51
CA GLY A 311 -3.56 -9.28 -8.18
C GLY A 311 -5.07 -9.45 -8.46
N GLN A 312 -5.72 -10.45 -7.85
CA GLN A 312 -7.15 -10.72 -7.97
C GLN A 312 -7.96 -9.84 -7.00
N LEU A 313 -7.86 -8.52 -7.15
CA LEU A 313 -8.38 -7.53 -6.20
C LEU A 313 -9.91 -7.62 -5.99
N GLU A 314 -10.68 -7.91 -7.04
CA GLU A 314 -12.14 -8.04 -6.93
C GLU A 314 -12.55 -9.22 -6.05
N LYS A 315 -11.97 -10.40 -6.31
CA LYS A 315 -12.21 -11.59 -5.49
C LYS A 315 -11.68 -11.42 -4.07
N SER A 316 -10.54 -10.74 -3.91
CA SER A 316 -10.02 -10.40 -2.60
C SER A 316 -11.00 -9.51 -1.82
N ALA A 317 -11.64 -8.53 -2.47
CA ALA A 317 -12.67 -7.71 -1.85
C ALA A 317 -13.92 -8.51 -1.44
N GLU A 318 -14.34 -9.48 -2.26
CA GLU A 318 -15.43 -10.42 -1.90
C GLU A 318 -15.09 -11.20 -0.62
N ILE A 319 -13.89 -11.80 -0.55
CA ILE A 319 -13.45 -12.53 0.64
C ILE A 319 -13.36 -11.63 1.87
N ALA A 320 -12.86 -10.38 1.72
CA ALA A 320 -12.82 -9.43 2.82
C ALA A 320 -14.22 -9.09 3.35
N GLN A 321 -15.20 -8.97 2.45
CA GLN A 321 -16.59 -8.71 2.80
C GLN A 321 -17.22 -9.90 3.54
N ASP A 322 -16.94 -11.13 3.11
CA ASP A 322 -17.41 -12.35 3.77
C ASP A 322 -16.81 -12.51 5.18
N LEU A 323 -15.51 -12.26 5.33
CA LEU A 323 -14.83 -12.28 6.64
C LEU A 323 -15.40 -11.25 7.61
N PHE A 324 -15.69 -10.04 7.12
CA PHE A 324 -16.32 -8.99 7.92
C PHE A 324 -17.77 -9.33 8.27
N ALA A 325 -18.53 -9.91 7.34
CA ALA A 325 -19.91 -10.32 7.61
C ALA A 325 -20.00 -11.44 8.66
N ALA A 326 -19.02 -12.35 8.68
CA ALA A 326 -18.93 -13.44 9.66
C ALA A 326 -18.58 -12.93 11.07
N ASP A 327 -17.70 -11.93 11.19
CA ASP A 327 -17.34 -11.33 12.47
C ASP A 327 -17.13 -9.81 12.35
N PRO A 328 -18.21 -9.01 12.46
CA PRO A 328 -18.15 -7.55 12.41
C PRO A 328 -17.45 -6.93 13.63
N SER A 329 -17.24 -7.72 14.70
CA SER A 329 -16.60 -7.26 15.92
C SER A 329 -15.07 -7.25 15.82
N ASN A 330 -14.51 -7.91 14.81
CA ASN A 330 -13.07 -8.00 14.59
C ASN A 330 -12.51 -6.74 13.89
N PRO A 331 -11.65 -5.94 14.54
CA PRO A 331 -11.12 -4.72 13.95
C PRO A 331 -10.24 -4.96 12.71
N VAL A 332 -9.60 -6.12 12.60
CA VAL A 332 -8.77 -6.47 11.44
C VAL A 332 -9.64 -6.71 10.21
N HIS A 333 -10.74 -7.46 10.37
CA HIS A 333 -11.69 -7.68 9.26
C HIS A 333 -12.35 -6.37 8.83
N ALA A 334 -12.76 -5.53 9.81
CA ALA A 334 -13.32 -4.21 9.55
C ALA A 334 -12.32 -3.30 8.79
N ALA A 335 -11.06 -3.26 9.21
CA ALA A 335 -10.03 -2.48 8.53
C ALA A 335 -9.76 -3.01 7.11
N ASN A 336 -9.66 -4.33 6.92
CA ASN A 336 -9.42 -4.93 5.61
C ASN A 336 -10.53 -4.60 4.61
N VAL A 337 -11.80 -4.79 4.98
CA VAL A 337 -12.92 -4.49 4.07
C VAL A 337 -13.03 -2.98 3.77
N LEU A 338 -12.74 -2.11 4.76
CA LEU A 338 -12.65 -0.66 4.54
C LEU A 338 -11.53 -0.33 3.56
N HIS A 339 -10.33 -0.91 3.73
CA HIS A 339 -9.21 -0.70 2.83
C HIS A 339 -9.50 -1.18 1.40
N GLU A 340 -10.22 -2.30 1.21
CA GLU A 340 -10.64 -2.75 -0.12
C GLU A 340 -11.60 -1.74 -0.78
N ALA A 341 -12.60 -1.25 -0.03
CA ALA A 341 -13.52 -0.23 -0.53
C ALA A 341 -12.80 1.08 -0.88
N ILE A 342 -11.89 1.54 -0.02
CA ILE A 342 -11.06 2.74 -0.22
C ILE A 342 -10.14 2.57 -1.43
N ARG A 343 -9.46 1.41 -1.57
CA ARG A 343 -8.60 1.10 -2.73
C ARG A 343 -9.41 1.01 -4.03
N GLY A 344 -10.63 0.50 -3.93
CA GLY A 344 -11.63 0.53 -4.99
C GLY A 344 -12.17 1.93 -5.32
N ASN A 345 -11.83 2.94 -4.52
CA ASN A 345 -12.33 4.30 -4.61
C ASN A 345 -13.88 4.34 -4.54
N ASP A 346 -14.43 3.56 -3.59
CA ASP A 346 -15.85 3.44 -3.24
C ASP A 346 -16.09 3.99 -1.82
N ALA A 347 -16.10 5.32 -1.71
CA ALA A 347 -16.30 6.02 -0.45
C ALA A 347 -17.68 5.72 0.18
N ILE A 348 -18.71 5.49 -0.64
CA ILE A 348 -20.07 5.20 -0.17
C ILE A 348 -20.10 3.85 0.54
N ALA A 349 -19.55 2.80 -0.07
CA ALA A 349 -19.48 1.49 0.57
C ALA A 349 -18.64 1.54 1.86
N ALA A 350 -17.50 2.23 1.84
CA ALA A 350 -16.65 2.41 3.01
C ALA A 350 -17.39 3.14 4.16
N ARG A 351 -18.15 4.20 3.86
CA ARG A 351 -18.98 4.92 4.84
C ARG A 351 -20.04 4.01 5.46
N GLN A 352 -20.76 3.26 4.63
CA GLN A 352 -21.80 2.33 5.10
C GLN A 352 -21.24 1.23 6.01
N ILE A 353 -20.02 0.75 5.73
CA ILE A 353 -19.32 -0.19 6.62
C ILE A 353 -19.01 0.49 7.94
N LEU A 354 -18.38 1.68 7.90
CA LEU A 354 -17.95 2.41 9.10
C LEU A 354 -19.12 2.76 10.05
N GLU A 355 -20.28 3.14 9.50
CA GLU A 355 -21.48 3.47 10.27
C GLU A 355 -22.10 2.26 11.00
N LYS A 356 -21.87 1.04 10.49
CA LYS A 356 -22.37 -0.20 11.09
C LYS A 356 -21.45 -0.74 12.20
N LEU A 357 -20.24 -0.22 12.33
CA LEU A 357 -19.29 -0.70 13.34
C LEU A 357 -19.72 -0.28 14.74
N ALA A 358 -19.59 -1.21 15.69
CA ALA A 358 -19.71 -0.89 17.10
C ALA A 358 -18.66 0.16 17.50
N ALA A 359 -19.01 0.99 18.49
CA ALA A 359 -18.13 2.07 18.94
C ALA A 359 -16.74 1.57 19.35
N SER A 360 -16.63 0.41 20.01
CA SER A 360 -15.36 -0.21 20.38
C SER A 360 -14.46 -0.53 19.18
N VAL A 361 -15.04 -1.09 18.11
CA VAL A 361 -14.31 -1.47 16.89
C VAL A 361 -13.86 -0.23 16.12
N ARG A 362 -14.70 0.81 16.05
CA ARG A 362 -14.37 2.08 15.38
C ARG A 362 -13.19 2.81 16.04
N GLN A 363 -12.99 2.61 17.35
CA GLN A 363 -11.86 3.20 18.08
C GLN A 363 -10.55 2.42 17.89
N ALA A 364 -10.56 1.27 17.21
CA ALA A 364 -9.34 0.52 16.96
C ALA A 364 -8.40 1.29 16.02
N PRO A 365 -7.07 1.33 16.28
CA PRO A 365 -6.13 2.13 15.50
C PRO A 365 -6.19 1.86 13.99
N ALA A 366 -6.26 0.60 13.57
CA ALA A 366 -6.34 0.23 12.15
C ALA A 366 -7.59 0.81 11.46
N VAL A 367 -8.74 0.81 12.16
CA VAL A 367 -9.99 1.37 11.65
C VAL A 367 -9.93 2.90 11.61
N ARG A 368 -9.28 3.54 12.59
CA ARG A 368 -9.05 5.00 12.58
C ARG A 368 -8.16 5.46 11.43
N LEU A 369 -7.12 4.69 11.10
CA LEU A 369 -6.28 4.97 9.92
C LEU A 369 -7.08 4.80 8.62
N ALA A 370 -7.92 3.77 8.52
CA ALA A 370 -8.83 3.59 7.39
C ALA A 370 -9.89 4.72 7.31
N GLU A 371 -10.43 5.17 8.44
CA GLU A 371 -11.36 6.31 8.53
C GLU A 371 -10.71 7.60 8.02
N ALA A 372 -9.45 7.89 8.40
CA ALA A 372 -8.72 9.04 7.84
C ALA A 372 -8.54 8.95 6.32
N ALA A 373 -8.25 7.75 5.79
CA ALA A 373 -8.16 7.52 4.35
C ALA A 373 -9.52 7.66 3.63
N LEU A 374 -10.62 7.33 4.30
CA LEU A 374 -11.98 7.56 3.80
C LEU A 374 -12.33 9.07 3.80
N LEU A 375 -12.06 9.78 4.89
CA LEU A 375 -12.28 11.24 4.97
C LEU A 375 -11.50 11.97 3.88
N ARG A 376 -10.28 11.49 3.57
CA ARG A 376 -9.51 11.94 2.43
C ARG A 376 -10.28 11.75 1.11
N LEU A 377 -10.81 10.57 0.84
CA LEU A 377 -11.60 10.29 -0.38
C LEU A 377 -12.84 11.19 -0.53
N GLU A 378 -13.43 11.59 0.60
CA GLU A 378 -14.57 12.52 0.64
C GLU A 378 -14.14 13.98 0.56
N GLY A 379 -12.83 14.23 0.62
CA GLY A 379 -12.17 15.54 0.62
C GLY A 379 -12.41 16.34 1.89
N GLN A 380 -12.61 15.66 3.02
CA GLN A 380 -12.57 16.21 4.38
C GLN A 380 -11.13 16.12 4.92
N ILE A 381 -10.20 16.80 4.24
CA ILE A 381 -8.75 16.68 4.51
C ILE A 381 -8.38 17.14 5.92
N GLU A 382 -8.98 18.24 6.37
CA GLU A 382 -8.75 18.76 7.73
C GLU A 382 -9.22 17.79 8.81
N GLU A 383 -10.37 17.16 8.60
CA GLU A 383 -10.90 16.14 9.53
C GLU A 383 -10.03 14.89 9.54
N ALA A 384 -9.54 14.45 8.37
CA ALA A 384 -8.60 13.33 8.27
C ALA A 384 -7.32 13.61 9.08
N ALA A 385 -6.74 14.80 8.92
CA ALA A 385 -5.57 15.21 9.67
C ALA A 385 -5.85 15.35 11.18
N ALA A 386 -7.04 15.86 11.54
CA ALA A 386 -7.45 16.01 12.93
C ALA A 386 -7.60 14.65 13.63
N ILE A 387 -8.16 13.63 12.96
CA ILE A 387 -8.22 12.26 13.49
C ILE A 387 -6.80 11.73 13.72
N LEU A 388 -5.91 11.83 12.73
CA LEU A 388 -4.55 11.31 12.85
C LEU A 388 -3.75 12.05 13.95
N SER A 389 -3.90 13.37 14.05
CA SER A 389 -3.26 14.17 15.09
C SER A 389 -3.82 13.86 16.49
N LYS A 390 -5.13 13.58 16.60
CA LYS A 390 -5.75 13.16 17.85
C LYS A 390 -5.26 11.77 18.27
N GLU A 391 -5.20 10.82 17.33
CA GLU A 391 -4.67 9.48 17.59
C GLU A 391 -3.19 9.52 17.96
N PHE A 392 -2.39 10.39 17.33
CA PHE A 392 -1.00 10.60 17.71
C PHE A 392 -0.89 11.14 19.15
N ARG A 393 -1.71 12.12 19.55
CA ARG A 393 -1.74 12.57 20.96
C ARG A 393 -2.21 11.49 21.93
N ARG A 394 -3.09 10.59 21.48
CA ARG A 394 -3.59 9.47 22.28
C ARG A 394 -2.57 8.34 22.41
N TYR A 395 -1.70 8.19 21.41
CA TYR A 395 -0.64 7.18 21.36
C TYR A 395 0.62 7.76 20.71
N PRO A 396 1.38 8.63 21.43
CA PRO A 396 2.55 9.33 20.87
C PRO A 396 3.65 8.40 20.34
N ALA A 397 3.66 7.14 20.80
CA ALA A 397 4.54 6.08 20.31
C ALA A 397 4.27 5.64 18.85
N GLY A 398 3.13 6.06 18.28
CA GLY A 398 2.67 5.70 16.94
C GLY A 398 3.35 6.55 15.85
N LEU A 399 4.46 6.06 15.30
CA LEU A 399 5.07 6.65 14.10
C LEU A 399 4.19 6.46 12.85
N ALA A 400 3.21 5.56 12.92
CA ALA A 400 2.29 5.25 11.85
C ALA A 400 1.48 6.47 11.40
N GLN A 401 1.02 7.32 12.32
CA GLN A 401 0.19 8.50 12.00
C GLN A 401 0.96 9.51 11.14
N ILE A 402 2.23 9.75 11.47
CA ILE A 402 3.14 10.62 10.70
C ILE A 402 3.29 10.08 9.28
N ILE A 403 3.58 8.79 9.13
CA ILE A 403 3.72 8.12 7.83
C ILE A 403 2.39 8.15 7.06
N THR A 404 1.26 7.94 7.74
CA THR A 404 -0.06 8.00 7.12
C THR A 404 -0.39 9.40 6.61
N LEU A 405 -0.10 10.47 7.35
CA LEU A 405 -0.27 11.85 6.86
C LEU A 405 0.53 12.10 5.57
N ALA A 406 1.79 11.67 5.54
CA ALA A 406 2.63 11.73 4.35
C ALA A 406 1.97 11.01 3.16
N ASN A 407 1.53 9.77 3.38
CA ASN A 407 0.90 8.94 2.35
C ASN A 407 -0.42 9.54 1.86
N LEU A 408 -1.24 10.11 2.75
CA LEU A 408 -2.47 10.80 2.37
C LEU A 408 -2.17 12.04 1.55
N ALA A 409 -1.11 12.79 1.85
CA ALA A 409 -0.68 13.94 1.05
C ALA A 409 -0.31 13.52 -0.39
N LEU A 410 0.42 12.41 -0.53
CA LEU A 410 0.74 11.85 -1.85
C LEU A 410 -0.51 11.41 -2.63
N GLN A 411 -1.46 10.78 -1.93
CA GLN A 411 -2.72 10.33 -2.54
C GLN A 411 -3.63 11.51 -2.91
N GLU A 412 -3.55 12.61 -2.18
CA GLU A 412 -4.22 13.86 -2.56
C GLU A 412 -3.64 14.48 -3.81
N GLY A 413 -2.32 14.40 -3.96
CA GLY A 413 -1.60 14.90 -5.13
C GLY A 413 -0.70 16.06 -4.75
N MET A 414 0.59 15.90 -5.03
CA MET A 414 1.60 16.89 -4.69
C MET A 414 1.36 18.21 -5.41
N GLY A 415 1.38 19.32 -4.66
CA GLY A 415 1.06 20.66 -5.17
C GLY A 415 -0.39 21.12 -4.93
N THR A 416 -1.24 20.27 -4.35
CA THR A 416 -2.57 20.70 -3.87
C THR A 416 -2.49 21.33 -2.48
N ARG A 417 -3.45 22.19 -2.12
CA ARG A 417 -3.55 22.73 -0.76
C ARG A 417 -3.77 21.65 0.29
N GLY A 418 -4.57 20.63 -0.04
CA GLY A 418 -4.81 19.49 0.84
C GLY A 418 -3.52 18.72 1.14
N ALA A 419 -2.69 18.46 0.13
CA ALA A 419 -1.39 17.83 0.32
C ALA A 419 -0.45 18.70 1.17
N ALA A 420 -0.34 20.01 0.88
CA ALA A 420 0.47 20.93 1.69
C ALA A 420 0.06 20.94 3.17
N PHE A 421 -1.25 21.04 3.44
CA PHE A 421 -1.78 21.00 4.79
C PHE A 421 -1.47 19.69 5.53
N LEU A 422 -1.62 18.55 4.85
CA LEU A 422 -1.30 17.23 5.42
C LEU A 422 0.20 17.10 5.74
N LEU A 423 1.07 17.65 4.90
CA LEU A 423 2.52 17.67 5.12
C LEU A 423 2.88 18.59 6.29
N ASP A 424 2.30 19.78 6.37
CA ASP A 424 2.51 20.70 7.50
C ASP A 424 2.09 20.05 8.83
N CYS A 425 0.97 19.31 8.83
CA CYS A 425 0.55 18.53 9.99
C CYS A 425 1.58 17.46 10.33
N ALA A 426 2.09 16.74 9.33
CA ALA A 426 3.07 15.68 9.53
C ALA A 426 4.39 16.23 10.10
N ASP A 427 4.87 17.35 9.57
CA ASP A 427 6.04 18.08 10.08
C ASP A 427 5.81 18.56 11.52
N GLY A 428 4.63 19.08 11.82
CA GLY A 428 4.24 19.48 13.18
C GLY A 428 4.24 18.33 14.18
N LEU A 429 3.80 17.14 13.78
CA LEU A 429 3.87 15.93 14.61
C LEU A 429 5.30 15.41 14.76
N MET A 430 6.10 15.45 13.68
CA MET A 430 7.53 15.10 13.76
C MET A 430 8.28 16.01 14.72
N ALA A 431 8.07 17.33 14.64
CA ALA A 431 8.71 18.30 15.54
C ALA A 431 8.36 18.07 17.02
N GLN A 432 7.12 17.64 17.31
CA GLN A 432 6.72 17.25 18.66
C GLN A 432 7.42 15.98 19.13
N ALA A 433 7.69 15.03 18.23
CA ALA A 433 8.32 13.76 18.55
C ALA A 433 9.86 13.84 18.61
N GLU A 434 10.48 14.78 17.90
CA GLU A 434 11.92 14.77 17.59
C GLU A 434 12.83 14.68 18.82
N GLY A 435 12.50 15.36 19.93
CA GLY A 435 13.29 15.30 21.18
C GLY A 435 13.16 13.97 21.96
N HIS A 436 12.24 13.10 21.55
CA HIS A 436 11.87 11.88 22.25
C HIS A 436 12.14 10.62 21.43
N LEU A 437 12.40 10.76 20.13
CA LEU A 437 12.77 9.69 19.22
C LEU A 437 14.29 9.48 19.21
N PRO A 438 14.76 8.23 19.02
CA PRO A 438 16.15 7.99 18.66
C PRO A 438 16.53 8.73 17.38
N GLU A 439 17.78 9.18 17.29
CA GLU A 439 18.29 9.96 16.16
C GLU A 439 18.09 9.25 14.81
N LEU A 440 18.38 7.94 14.76
CA LEU A 440 18.18 7.13 13.56
C LEU A 440 16.71 7.08 13.13
N THR A 441 15.79 6.97 14.09
CA THR A 441 14.34 6.96 13.85
C THR A 441 13.89 8.28 13.21
N SER A 442 14.32 9.42 13.76
CA SER A 442 14.01 10.75 13.21
C SER A 442 14.48 10.88 11.76
N ARG A 443 15.73 10.46 11.48
CA ARG A 443 16.28 10.47 10.11
C ARG A 443 15.53 9.56 9.15
N ILE A 444 15.15 8.35 9.57
CA ILE A 444 14.36 7.42 8.75
C ILE A 444 12.98 8.01 8.40
N LEU A 445 12.33 8.69 9.35
CA LEU A 445 11.06 9.38 9.08
C LEU A 445 11.27 10.50 8.05
N ARG A 446 12.23 11.41 8.27
CA ARG A 446 12.56 12.50 7.34
C ARG A 446 12.94 11.97 5.94
N LEU A 447 13.66 10.85 5.88
CA LEU A 447 13.98 10.17 4.62
C LEU A 447 12.71 9.71 3.90
N ARG A 448 11.78 9.06 4.61
CA ARG A 448 10.51 8.61 4.02
C ARG A 448 9.70 9.80 3.48
N PHE A 449 9.69 10.94 4.17
CA PHE A 449 9.10 12.17 3.64
C PHE A 449 9.82 12.66 2.39
N ALA A 450 11.15 12.79 2.41
CA ALA A 450 11.91 13.24 1.25
C ALA A 450 11.65 12.34 0.01
N CYS A 451 11.65 11.02 0.19
CA CYS A 451 11.32 10.04 -0.86
C CYS A 451 9.86 10.18 -1.34
N ALA A 452 8.91 10.32 -0.42
CA ALA A 452 7.50 10.53 -0.73
C ALA A 452 7.32 11.78 -1.60
N LEU A 453 7.93 12.89 -1.18
CA LEU A 453 7.89 14.16 -1.90
C LEU A 453 8.57 14.06 -3.26
N GLY A 454 9.57 13.18 -3.43
CA GLY A 454 10.43 13.11 -4.61
C GLY A 454 11.61 14.09 -4.54
N ASN A 455 12.02 14.49 -3.34
CA ASN A 455 13.23 15.28 -3.11
C ASN A 455 14.46 14.36 -3.05
N TRP A 456 14.83 13.83 -4.21
CA TRP A 456 15.90 12.82 -4.35
C TRP A 456 17.28 13.27 -3.82
N PRO A 457 17.72 14.53 -4.00
CA PRO A 457 18.98 15.00 -3.41
C PRO A 457 18.99 14.93 -1.89
N GLN A 458 17.94 15.44 -1.23
CA GLN A 458 17.83 15.39 0.23
C GLN A 458 17.70 13.96 0.74
N ALA A 459 16.94 13.12 0.01
CA ALA A 459 16.81 11.70 0.36
C ALA A 459 18.16 10.98 0.29
N LEU A 460 18.98 11.25 -0.74
CA LEU A 460 20.31 10.65 -0.87
C LEU A 460 21.24 11.08 0.28
N ASP A 461 21.28 12.37 0.63
CA ASP A 461 22.08 12.89 1.76
C ASP A 461 21.71 12.19 3.08
N LEU A 462 20.41 12.02 3.35
CA LEU A 462 19.96 11.26 4.52
C LEU A 462 20.39 9.80 4.47
N LEU A 463 20.27 9.15 3.30
CA LEU A 463 20.65 7.74 3.09
C LEU A 463 22.15 7.48 3.30
N GLU A 464 23.02 8.44 2.99
CA GLU A 464 24.46 8.33 3.25
C GLU A 464 24.77 8.13 4.74
N THR A 465 23.90 8.64 5.64
CA THR A 465 24.04 8.45 7.09
C THR A 465 23.22 7.28 7.63
N VAL A 466 22.05 7.02 7.05
CA VAL A 466 21.10 5.99 7.53
C VAL A 466 21.53 4.58 7.11
N CYS A 467 21.99 4.38 5.87
CA CYS A 467 22.39 3.04 5.39
C CYS A 467 23.56 2.43 6.20
N PRO A 468 24.63 3.17 6.55
CA PRO A 468 25.69 2.64 7.41
C PRO A 468 25.21 2.29 8.83
N ALA A 469 24.22 3.01 9.36
CA ALA A 469 23.67 2.78 10.69
C ALA A 469 22.66 1.62 10.74
N ALA A 470 22.06 1.27 9.60
CA ALA A 470 21.11 0.16 9.45
C ALA A 470 21.54 -0.80 8.32
N PRO A 471 22.69 -1.49 8.47
CA PRO A 471 23.21 -2.36 7.42
C PRO A 471 22.27 -3.54 7.17
N GLY A 472 22.09 -3.88 5.89
CA GLY A 472 21.29 -5.04 5.47
C GLY A 472 19.78 -4.81 5.41
N ASP A 473 19.29 -3.59 5.62
CA ASP A 473 17.90 -3.25 5.33
C ASP A 473 17.71 -3.03 3.82
N MET A 474 17.05 -4.00 3.17
CA MET A 474 16.81 -3.97 1.73
C MET A 474 15.86 -2.85 1.32
N SER A 475 14.96 -2.40 2.22
CA SER A 475 14.05 -1.30 1.94
C SER A 475 14.81 0.03 1.80
N LEU A 476 15.83 0.24 2.65
CA LEU A 476 16.71 1.41 2.56
C LEU A 476 17.61 1.36 1.32
N LEU A 477 18.15 0.18 0.98
CA LEU A 477 18.94 0.00 -0.26
C LEU A 477 18.09 0.27 -1.51
N GLN A 478 16.84 -0.18 -1.51
CA GLN A 478 15.91 0.09 -2.61
C GLN A 478 15.58 1.59 -2.73
N MET A 479 15.37 2.29 -1.60
CA MET A 479 15.21 3.75 -1.60
C MET A 479 16.45 4.45 -2.14
N LYS A 480 17.66 3.99 -1.76
CA LYS A 480 18.92 4.52 -2.30
C LYS A 480 19.07 4.27 -3.79
N ALA A 481 18.80 3.05 -4.25
CA ALA A 481 18.80 2.73 -5.68
C ALA A 481 17.83 3.63 -6.46
N ARG A 482 16.66 3.94 -5.90
CA ARG A 482 15.72 4.88 -6.52
C ARG A 482 16.28 6.30 -6.59
N CYS A 483 16.88 6.80 -5.52
CA CYS A 483 17.49 8.14 -5.52
C CYS A 483 18.62 8.23 -6.55
N LEU A 484 19.51 7.24 -6.57
CA LEU A 484 20.61 7.16 -7.53
C LEU A 484 20.11 7.11 -8.98
N TYR A 485 19.06 6.34 -9.25
CA TYR A 485 18.42 6.30 -10.57
C TYR A 485 17.90 7.69 -11.01
N GLU A 486 17.24 8.45 -10.11
CA GLU A 486 16.70 9.78 -10.45
C GLU A 486 17.80 10.84 -10.58
N LEU A 487 18.96 10.59 -9.96
CA LEU A 487 20.17 11.40 -10.03
C LEU A 487 21.17 10.91 -11.09
N GLU A 488 20.74 10.04 -12.01
CA GLU A 488 21.52 9.53 -13.15
C GLU A 488 22.78 8.72 -12.78
N GLN A 489 22.86 8.22 -11.55
CA GLN A 489 23.93 7.36 -11.05
C GLN A 489 23.56 5.88 -11.24
N PHE A 490 23.42 5.47 -12.51
CA PHE A 490 22.85 4.16 -12.85
C PHE A 490 23.69 2.98 -12.38
N ASP A 491 25.02 3.05 -12.45
CA ASP A 491 25.88 1.91 -12.10
C ASP A 491 25.80 1.54 -10.62
N GLU A 492 25.84 2.54 -9.74
CA GLU A 492 25.66 2.30 -8.30
C GLU A 492 24.24 1.79 -8.00
N ALA A 493 23.21 2.36 -8.63
CA ALA A 493 21.83 1.90 -8.48
C ALA A 493 21.66 0.43 -8.89
N ASP A 494 22.30 0.01 -9.98
CA ASP A 494 22.24 -1.34 -10.53
C ASP A 494 22.85 -2.36 -9.56
N CYS A 495 24.03 -2.05 -9.00
CA CYS A 495 24.70 -2.88 -8.00
C CYS A 495 23.87 -3.03 -6.73
N LEU A 496 23.21 -1.96 -6.26
CA LEU A 496 22.33 -2.05 -5.08
C LEU A 496 21.12 -2.95 -5.35
N LEU A 497 20.55 -2.88 -6.56
CA LEU A 497 19.43 -3.72 -6.95
C LEU A 497 19.81 -5.21 -7.05
N ASP A 498 21.07 -5.55 -7.34
CA ASP A 498 21.52 -6.96 -7.34
C ASP A 498 21.37 -7.55 -5.95
N ASN A 499 21.79 -6.81 -4.91
CA ASN A 499 21.65 -7.22 -3.52
C ASN A 499 20.18 -7.39 -3.11
N VAL A 500 19.31 -6.43 -3.50
CA VAL A 500 17.88 -6.49 -3.18
C VAL A 500 17.21 -7.68 -3.87
N LEU A 501 17.47 -7.88 -5.16
CA LEU A 501 16.90 -8.98 -5.94
C LEU A 501 17.49 -10.35 -5.57
N GLU A 502 18.67 -10.41 -4.97
CA GLU A 502 19.20 -11.65 -4.39
C GLU A 502 18.42 -12.06 -3.13
N GLN A 503 18.09 -11.08 -2.27
CA GLN A 503 17.35 -11.30 -1.03
C GLN A 503 15.84 -11.48 -1.25
N ALA A 504 15.27 -10.78 -2.23
CA ALA A 504 13.86 -10.84 -2.60
C ALA A 504 13.71 -10.89 -4.15
N PRO A 505 13.87 -12.06 -4.78
CA PRO A 505 13.88 -12.19 -6.25
C PRO A 505 12.60 -11.77 -6.96
N ALA A 506 11.48 -11.75 -6.23
CA ALA A 506 10.14 -11.37 -6.67
C ALA A 506 9.71 -9.99 -6.13
N ASP A 507 10.63 -9.18 -5.60
CA ASP A 507 10.33 -7.82 -5.19
C ASP A 507 9.90 -6.98 -6.40
N ARG A 508 8.62 -6.59 -6.40
CA ARG A 508 8.01 -5.86 -7.52
C ARG A 508 8.68 -4.52 -7.78
N THR A 509 9.08 -3.82 -6.72
CA THR A 509 9.60 -2.46 -6.87
C THR A 509 11.03 -2.48 -7.40
N ALA A 510 11.84 -3.41 -6.95
CA ALA A 510 13.19 -3.64 -7.46
C ALA A 510 13.16 -4.11 -8.93
N ILE A 511 12.22 -4.98 -9.32
CA ILE A 511 12.03 -5.39 -10.73
C ILE A 511 11.66 -4.20 -11.62
N GLU A 512 10.69 -3.38 -11.22
CA GLU A 512 10.31 -2.17 -11.99
C GLU A 512 11.45 -1.16 -12.05
N LEU A 513 12.21 -0.97 -10.97
CA LEU A 513 13.35 -0.07 -10.97
C LEU A 513 14.49 -0.57 -11.87
N ARG A 514 14.78 -1.88 -11.87
CA ARG A 514 15.76 -2.48 -12.79
C ARG A 514 15.34 -2.33 -14.25
N LYS A 515 14.06 -2.56 -14.55
CA LYS A 515 13.47 -2.26 -15.86
C LYS A 515 13.69 -0.81 -16.26
N ALA A 516 13.36 0.14 -15.38
CA ALA A 516 13.55 1.57 -15.64
C ALA A 516 15.01 1.94 -15.92
N LEU A 517 15.94 1.32 -15.20
CA LEU A 517 17.38 1.53 -15.32
C LEU A 517 17.93 0.99 -16.64
N LEU A 518 17.56 -0.23 -17.02
CA LEU A 518 17.96 -0.82 -18.31
C LEU A 518 17.42 0.01 -19.48
N LEU A 519 16.17 0.48 -19.39
CA LEU A 519 15.58 1.38 -20.38
C LEU A 519 16.28 2.74 -20.44
N ALA A 520 16.67 3.32 -19.30
CA ALA A 520 17.41 4.58 -19.24
C ALA A 520 18.79 4.48 -19.91
N ARG A 521 19.44 3.30 -19.83
CA ARG A 521 20.70 3.00 -20.52
C ARG A 521 20.54 2.67 -22.02
N GLY A 522 19.31 2.53 -22.50
CA GLY A 522 19.02 2.04 -23.86
C GLY A 522 19.19 0.52 -24.04
N ASP A 523 19.44 -0.25 -22.98
CA ASP A 523 19.56 -1.71 -23.05
C ASP A 523 18.19 -2.40 -23.07
N ILE A 524 17.52 -2.28 -24.20
CA ILE A 524 16.18 -2.85 -24.42
C ILE A 524 16.24 -4.37 -24.46
N ALA A 525 17.29 -4.95 -25.07
CA ALA A 525 17.44 -6.40 -25.14
C ALA A 525 17.63 -7.01 -23.75
N GLY A 526 18.54 -6.46 -22.95
CA GLY A 526 18.74 -6.87 -21.56
C GLY A 526 17.49 -6.67 -20.71
N CYS A 527 16.74 -5.58 -20.93
CA CYS A 527 15.45 -5.37 -20.25
C CYS A 527 14.42 -6.48 -20.56
N LEU A 528 14.28 -6.86 -21.82
CA LEU A 528 13.34 -7.90 -22.24
C LEU A 528 13.77 -9.28 -21.69
N ASP A 529 15.06 -9.59 -21.78
CA ASP A 529 15.61 -10.86 -21.27
C ASP A 529 15.48 -10.96 -19.74
N PHE A 530 15.75 -9.86 -19.01
CA PHE A 530 15.56 -9.79 -17.57
C PHE A 530 14.10 -10.03 -17.16
N LEU A 531 13.14 -9.33 -17.77
CA LEU A 531 11.73 -9.49 -17.43
C LEU A 531 11.21 -10.87 -17.81
N GLU A 532 11.60 -11.41 -18.97
CA GLU A 532 11.27 -12.77 -19.38
C GLU A 532 11.78 -13.80 -18.37
N ALA A 533 13.05 -13.68 -17.93
CA ALA A 533 13.61 -14.55 -16.90
C ALA A 533 12.85 -14.46 -15.56
N LYS A 534 12.37 -13.27 -15.17
CA LYS A 534 11.56 -13.10 -13.95
C LYS A 534 10.18 -13.76 -14.09
N VAL A 535 9.56 -13.69 -15.26
CA VAL A 535 8.28 -14.36 -15.53
C VAL A 535 8.44 -15.88 -15.55
N GLU A 536 9.44 -16.39 -16.24
CA GLU A 536 9.73 -17.83 -16.34
C GLU A 536 10.08 -18.44 -14.96
N ALA A 537 10.80 -17.68 -14.11
CA ALA A 537 11.08 -18.09 -12.73
C ALA A 537 9.88 -17.96 -11.78
N GLY A 538 8.73 -17.43 -12.24
CA GLY A 538 7.54 -17.17 -11.41
C GLY A 538 7.67 -15.97 -10.46
N HIS A 539 8.74 -15.19 -10.56
CA HIS A 539 9.02 -14.02 -9.72
C HIS A 539 8.26 -12.76 -10.14
N ALA A 540 7.73 -12.70 -11.36
CA ALA A 540 6.85 -11.64 -11.83
C ALA A 540 5.67 -12.22 -12.62
N PRO A 541 4.47 -11.59 -12.57
CA PRO A 541 3.41 -11.94 -13.50
C PRO A 541 3.79 -11.50 -14.93
N LEU A 542 3.28 -12.21 -15.92
CA LEU A 542 3.33 -11.73 -17.30
C LEU A 542 2.51 -10.42 -17.39
N ASP A 543 3.12 -9.35 -17.91
CA ASP A 543 2.48 -8.05 -18.04
C ASP A 543 2.28 -7.63 -19.51
N THR A 544 1.37 -6.67 -19.72
CA THR A 544 1.07 -6.13 -21.05
C THR A 544 2.27 -5.41 -21.68
N TRP A 545 3.13 -4.80 -20.85
CA TRP A 545 4.25 -4.01 -21.35
C TRP A 545 5.29 -4.90 -22.03
N LEU A 546 5.72 -5.98 -21.38
CA LEU A 546 6.68 -6.96 -21.93
C LEU A 546 6.15 -7.55 -23.23
N MET A 547 4.87 -7.95 -23.23
CA MET A 547 4.22 -8.52 -24.40
C MET A 547 4.21 -7.54 -25.58
N SER A 548 3.86 -6.27 -25.33
CA SER A 548 3.84 -5.23 -26.36
C SER A 548 5.25 -4.91 -26.86
N ALA A 549 6.22 -4.79 -25.96
CA ALA A 549 7.61 -4.50 -26.28
C ALA A 549 8.30 -5.62 -27.10
N LEU A 550 8.00 -6.89 -26.80
CA LEU A 550 8.43 -8.03 -27.62
C LEU A 550 7.86 -7.93 -29.03
N CYS A 551 6.56 -7.62 -29.19
CA CYS A 551 5.97 -7.43 -30.50
C CYS A 551 6.58 -6.21 -31.25
N ASP A 552 6.77 -5.08 -30.56
CA ASP A 552 7.35 -3.85 -31.13
C ASP A 552 8.79 -4.03 -31.61
N THR A 553 9.58 -4.83 -30.91
CA THR A 553 10.94 -5.19 -31.32
C THR A 553 10.98 -6.27 -32.41
N GLY A 554 9.83 -6.81 -32.83
CA GLY A 554 9.70 -7.86 -33.85
C GLY A 554 9.92 -9.28 -33.34
N GLN A 555 9.81 -9.47 -32.03
CA GLN A 555 9.99 -10.74 -31.33
C GLN A 555 8.63 -11.36 -30.96
N ALA A 556 7.65 -11.26 -31.85
CA ALA A 556 6.27 -11.73 -31.61
C ALA A 556 6.19 -13.22 -31.27
N GLU A 557 7.13 -14.05 -31.76
CA GLU A 557 7.17 -15.47 -31.37
C GLU A 557 7.59 -15.68 -29.91
N ARG A 558 8.52 -14.87 -29.36
CA ARG A 558 8.82 -14.90 -27.91
C ARG A 558 7.58 -14.56 -27.10
N ALA A 559 6.86 -13.51 -27.50
CA ALA A 559 5.58 -13.14 -26.87
C ALA A 559 4.56 -14.28 -26.95
N ARG A 560 4.44 -14.94 -28.12
CA ARG A 560 3.56 -16.10 -28.30
C ARG A 560 3.92 -17.24 -27.34
N VAL A 561 5.20 -17.60 -27.22
CA VAL A 561 5.64 -18.67 -26.31
C VAL A 561 5.29 -18.35 -24.86
N LEU A 562 5.57 -17.12 -24.40
CA LEU A 562 5.24 -16.68 -23.05
C LEU A 562 3.73 -16.71 -22.80
N ALA A 563 2.94 -16.22 -23.76
CA ALA A 563 1.49 -16.29 -23.70
C ALA A 563 0.98 -17.74 -23.55
N LEU A 564 1.50 -18.67 -24.36
CA LEU A 564 1.11 -20.09 -24.32
C LEU A 564 1.47 -20.77 -22.99
N ARG A 565 2.56 -20.36 -22.33
CA ARG A 565 2.98 -20.96 -21.06
C ARG A 565 2.25 -20.37 -19.87
N HIS A 566 2.12 -19.04 -19.82
CA HIS A 566 1.72 -18.35 -18.60
C HIS A 566 0.27 -17.85 -18.60
N LEU A 567 -0.41 -17.72 -19.75
CA LEU A 567 -1.81 -17.27 -19.79
C LEU A 567 -2.86 -18.39 -19.58
N PRO A 568 -2.67 -19.67 -19.97
CA PRO A 568 -3.70 -20.69 -19.77
C PRO A 568 -4.03 -21.00 -18.31
N GLY A 569 -3.09 -20.72 -17.40
CA GLY A 569 -3.27 -20.88 -15.95
C GLY A 569 -3.51 -19.57 -15.20
N GLN A 570 -3.49 -18.42 -15.87
CA GLN A 570 -3.85 -17.16 -15.23
C GLN A 570 -5.39 -17.07 -15.13
N PRO A 571 -5.94 -16.64 -13.98
CA PRO A 571 -7.36 -16.32 -13.90
C PRO A 571 -7.70 -15.30 -14.98
N ALA A 572 -8.93 -15.34 -15.51
CA ALA A 572 -9.41 -14.38 -16.51
C ALA A 572 -8.95 -12.97 -16.11
N SER A 573 -7.95 -12.47 -16.85
CA SER A 573 -7.16 -11.32 -16.43
C SER A 573 -8.08 -10.10 -16.34
N SER A 574 -8.01 -9.37 -15.22
CA SER A 574 -8.63 -8.03 -15.14
C SER A 574 -8.03 -7.08 -16.17
N ASP A 575 -6.81 -7.37 -16.65
CA ASP A 575 -6.21 -6.74 -17.81
C ASP A 575 -6.70 -7.40 -19.11
N TRP A 576 -7.68 -6.75 -19.74
CA TRP A 576 -8.24 -7.15 -21.02
C TRP A 576 -7.21 -7.20 -22.16
N LYS A 577 -6.07 -6.49 -22.05
CA LYS A 577 -4.99 -6.51 -23.06
C LYS A 577 -4.24 -7.85 -23.03
N LEU A 578 -3.94 -8.39 -21.85
CA LEU A 578 -3.37 -9.74 -21.71
C LEU A 578 -4.32 -10.81 -22.23
N GLU A 579 -5.62 -10.71 -21.91
CA GLU A 579 -6.63 -11.63 -22.44
C GLU A 579 -6.69 -11.58 -23.97
N ARG A 580 -6.43 -10.41 -24.57
CA ARG A 580 -6.33 -10.29 -26.03
C ARG A 580 -5.12 -11.03 -26.60
N PHE A 581 -3.95 -10.88 -25.99
CA PHE A 581 -2.77 -11.67 -26.38
C PHE A 581 -3.05 -13.16 -26.27
N ARG A 582 -3.70 -13.60 -25.18
CA ARG A 582 -4.15 -14.99 -24.97
C ARG A 582 -4.98 -15.46 -26.16
N LYS A 583 -6.08 -14.77 -26.46
CA LYS A 583 -6.99 -15.16 -27.54
C LYS A 583 -6.34 -15.17 -28.91
N LEU A 584 -5.54 -14.14 -29.21
CA LEU A 584 -4.88 -14.02 -30.50
C LEU A 584 -3.88 -15.15 -30.73
N PHE A 585 -3.02 -15.42 -29.75
CA PHE A 585 -1.99 -16.45 -29.86
C PHE A 585 -2.54 -17.88 -29.72
N LEU A 586 -3.70 -18.04 -29.06
CA LEU A 586 -4.43 -19.32 -28.97
C LEU A 586 -5.42 -19.55 -30.12
N GLY A 587 -5.63 -18.58 -31.02
CA GLY A 587 -6.58 -18.70 -32.13
C GLY A 587 -8.06 -18.66 -31.71
N GLU A 588 -8.39 -18.09 -30.55
CA GLU A 588 -9.76 -17.91 -30.09
C GLU A 588 -10.43 -16.72 -30.81
N VAL A 589 -11.58 -16.95 -31.46
CA VAL A 589 -12.26 -15.94 -32.31
C VAL A 589 -13.24 -15.05 -31.52
N ARG A 590 -13.58 -15.41 -30.27
CA ARG A 590 -14.61 -14.69 -29.51
C ARG A 590 -14.11 -13.33 -29.00
N PRO A 591 -14.91 -12.25 -29.10
CA PRO A 591 -14.51 -10.93 -28.58
C PRO A 591 -14.17 -10.98 -27.09
N VAL A 592 -13.20 -10.17 -26.65
CA VAL A 592 -12.85 -10.00 -25.23
C VAL A 592 -14.01 -9.31 -24.54
N SER A 593 -14.60 -9.96 -23.53
CA SER A 593 -15.54 -9.29 -22.62
C SER A 593 -14.72 -8.43 -21.69
N ILE A 594 -15.05 -7.13 -21.63
CA ILE A 594 -14.44 -6.22 -20.66
C ILE A 594 -15.21 -6.39 -19.36
N PRO A 595 -14.55 -6.56 -18.21
CA PRO A 595 -15.21 -6.50 -16.92
C PRO A 595 -15.98 -5.17 -16.78
N GLU A 596 -17.21 -5.22 -16.25
CA GLU A 596 -17.94 -4.02 -15.85
C GLU A 596 -17.24 -3.42 -14.62
N THR A 597 -16.28 -2.53 -14.82
CA THR A 597 -15.64 -1.81 -13.70
C THR A 597 -16.69 -0.90 -13.06
N ARG A 598 -17.09 -1.15 -11.80
CA ARG A 598 -17.98 -0.24 -11.04
C ARG A 598 -17.49 1.21 -11.17
N ALA A 599 -18.42 2.14 -11.39
CA ALA A 599 -18.10 3.56 -11.50
C ALA A 599 -17.47 4.00 -10.17
N ARG A 600 -16.15 4.22 -10.19
CA ARG A 600 -15.40 4.69 -9.04
C ARG A 600 -15.76 6.16 -8.86
N TRP A 601 -16.43 6.49 -7.76
CA TRP A 601 -16.81 7.87 -7.44
C TRP A 601 -15.56 8.63 -7.06
N SER A 602 -15.02 9.40 -8.00
CA SER A 602 -13.88 10.27 -7.72
C SER A 602 -14.31 11.73 -7.72
N ARG A 603 -14.01 12.43 -6.63
CA ARG A 603 -14.34 13.83 -6.45
C ARG A 603 -13.58 14.69 -7.47
N PRO A 604 -14.21 15.69 -8.11
CA PRO A 604 -13.49 16.65 -8.95
C PRO A 604 -12.37 17.36 -8.18
N ILE A 605 -11.30 17.71 -8.88
CA ILE A 605 -10.26 18.59 -8.32
C ILE A 605 -10.83 20.02 -8.26
N PRO A 606 -10.77 20.72 -7.11
CA PRO A 606 -11.20 22.11 -7.03
C PRO A 606 -10.45 22.99 -8.03
N ASP A 607 -11.14 23.96 -8.65
CA ASP A 607 -10.56 24.83 -9.68
C ASP A 607 -9.24 25.51 -9.27
N GLN A 608 -9.12 25.91 -8.00
CA GLN A 608 -7.94 26.58 -7.50
C GLN A 608 -6.75 25.63 -7.32
N ASP A 609 -6.99 24.39 -6.89
CA ASP A 609 -5.96 23.35 -6.80
C ASP A 609 -5.57 22.85 -8.20
N LEU A 610 -6.57 22.72 -9.09
CA LEU A 610 -6.32 22.42 -10.49
C LEU A 610 -5.44 23.53 -11.10
N ARG A 611 -5.74 24.81 -10.84
CA ARG A 611 -4.88 25.91 -11.28
C ARG A 611 -3.47 25.84 -10.71
N GLY A 612 -3.29 25.52 -9.42
CA GLY A 612 -1.97 25.36 -8.82
C GLY A 612 -1.16 24.22 -9.46
N LEU A 613 -1.81 23.07 -9.66
CA LEU A 613 -1.19 21.90 -10.31
C LEU A 613 -0.81 22.16 -11.78
N LEU A 614 -1.58 22.99 -12.47
CA LEU A 614 -1.48 23.24 -13.91
C LEU A 614 -0.58 24.43 -14.27
N TYR A 615 -0.59 25.49 -13.47
CA TYR A 615 -0.11 26.82 -13.88
C TYR A 615 1.02 27.41 -13.02
N GLU A 616 1.62 26.64 -12.10
CA GLU A 616 2.88 27.05 -11.48
C GLU A 616 4.07 26.79 -12.43
N ALA A 617 4.33 27.74 -13.35
CA ALA A 617 5.39 27.66 -14.37
C ALA A 617 6.83 27.56 -13.82
N ASP A 618 7.08 28.14 -12.64
CA ASP A 618 8.42 28.30 -12.05
C ASP A 618 8.70 27.33 -10.89
N TRP A 619 7.93 26.24 -10.80
CA TRP A 619 8.14 25.26 -9.74
C TRP A 619 9.33 24.35 -10.05
N ASP A 620 10.45 24.60 -9.36
CA ASP A 620 11.65 23.73 -9.33
C ASP A 620 11.57 22.63 -8.26
N GLY A 621 10.42 22.51 -7.59
CA GLY A 621 10.19 21.52 -6.56
C GLY A 621 10.06 20.09 -7.12
N PRO A 622 9.68 19.13 -6.26
CA PRO A 622 9.81 17.70 -6.56
C PRO A 622 8.98 17.21 -7.75
N SER A 623 9.50 16.20 -8.48
CA SER A 623 8.85 15.59 -9.66
C SER A 623 7.70 14.63 -9.33
N GLY A 624 7.40 14.43 -8.04
CA GLY A 624 6.51 13.39 -7.52
C GLY A 624 7.17 12.00 -7.50
N PRO A 625 6.56 11.02 -6.79
CA PRO A 625 7.17 9.70 -6.55
C PRO A 625 7.04 8.72 -7.72
N VAL A 626 6.25 9.07 -8.75
CA VAL A 626 5.87 8.15 -9.84
C VAL A 626 7.08 7.87 -10.73
N LEU A 627 7.41 6.59 -10.90
CA LEU A 627 8.46 6.14 -11.83
C LEU A 627 7.97 6.26 -13.28
N GLN A 628 8.71 7.01 -14.10
CA GLN A 628 8.35 7.29 -15.51
C GLN A 628 9.43 6.70 -16.43
N HIS A 629 9.18 5.52 -17.01
CA HIS A 629 10.19 4.79 -17.79
C HIS A 629 10.78 5.58 -18.95
N ALA A 630 9.96 6.34 -19.68
CA ALA A 630 10.38 7.07 -20.87
C ALA A 630 11.08 8.41 -20.58
N GLN A 631 11.30 8.78 -19.31
CA GLN A 631 11.76 10.13 -18.94
C GLN A 631 13.11 10.53 -19.55
N TYR A 632 14.06 9.61 -19.58
CA TYR A 632 15.41 9.86 -20.11
C TYR A 632 15.42 9.89 -21.64
N PHE A 633 14.74 8.93 -22.28
CA PHE A 633 14.53 8.94 -23.72
C PHE A 633 13.85 10.22 -24.19
N ALA A 634 12.79 10.65 -23.49
CA ALA A 634 12.05 11.85 -23.84
C ALA A 634 12.90 13.11 -23.67
N GLN A 635 13.68 13.21 -22.59
CA GLN A 635 14.63 14.31 -22.41
C GLN A 635 15.64 14.39 -23.56
N GLU A 636 16.26 13.27 -23.93
CA GLU A 636 17.22 13.23 -25.04
C GLU A 636 16.58 13.65 -26.37
N ALA A 637 15.38 13.15 -26.65
CA ALA A 637 14.73 13.37 -27.94
C ALA A 637 14.00 14.73 -28.08
N LEU A 638 13.51 15.28 -26.97
CA LEU A 638 12.57 16.41 -26.94
C LEU A 638 13.12 17.67 -26.26
N CYS A 639 14.17 17.57 -25.44
CA CYS A 639 14.72 18.75 -24.77
C CYS A 639 15.31 19.73 -25.81
N PRO A 640 14.88 21.01 -25.84
CA PRO A 640 15.42 22.00 -26.77
C PRO A 640 16.91 22.31 -26.51
N PRO A 641 17.69 22.62 -27.56
CA PRO A 641 19.06 23.11 -27.38
C PRO A 641 19.10 24.36 -26.50
N GLY A 642 19.89 24.33 -25.42
CA GLY A 642 20.05 25.45 -24.48
C GLY A 642 19.14 25.42 -23.25
N MET A 643 18.19 24.47 -23.17
CA MET A 643 17.45 24.18 -21.94
C MET A 643 18.19 23.14 -21.11
N ASP A 644 18.19 23.31 -19.78
CA ASP A 644 18.70 22.27 -18.88
C ASP A 644 17.80 21.02 -18.92
N GLY A 645 18.40 19.88 -19.29
CA GLY A 645 17.68 18.62 -19.47
C GLY A 645 17.05 18.08 -18.18
N VAL A 646 17.69 18.33 -17.02
CA VAL A 646 17.16 17.92 -15.72
C VAL A 646 15.88 18.70 -15.39
N THR A 647 15.91 20.01 -15.60
CA THR A 647 14.74 20.89 -15.44
C THR A 647 13.62 20.48 -16.39
N TRP A 648 13.93 20.20 -17.66
CA TRP A 648 12.95 19.68 -18.63
C TRP A 648 12.30 18.39 -18.13
N ARG A 649 13.11 17.42 -17.70
CA ARG A 649 12.64 16.10 -17.21
C ARG A 649 11.73 16.24 -16.00
N ARG A 650 12.11 17.06 -15.00
CA ARG A 650 11.29 17.30 -13.81
C ARG A 650 9.92 17.86 -14.16
N ARG A 651 9.86 18.83 -15.08
CA ARG A 651 8.59 19.41 -15.56
C ARG A 651 7.72 18.36 -16.25
N ALA A 652 8.30 17.52 -17.11
CA ALA A 652 7.58 16.44 -17.79
C ALA A 652 7.07 15.36 -16.83
N CYS A 653 7.87 14.97 -15.82
CA CYS A 653 7.47 14.00 -14.79
C CYS A 653 6.35 14.54 -13.89
N ARG A 654 6.43 15.81 -13.47
CA ARG A 654 5.34 16.48 -12.74
C ARG A 654 4.05 16.47 -13.55
N ALA A 655 4.12 16.82 -14.84
CA ALA A 655 2.96 16.78 -15.73
C ALA A 655 2.34 15.37 -15.81
N GLY A 656 3.18 14.34 -15.89
CA GLY A 656 2.75 12.95 -15.85
C GLY A 656 2.05 12.58 -14.53
N HIS A 657 2.53 13.08 -13.40
CA HIS A 657 1.88 12.91 -12.09
C HIS A 657 0.52 13.62 -12.04
N VAL A 658 0.46 14.89 -12.47
CA VAL A 658 -0.78 15.67 -12.53
C VAL A 658 -1.80 15.01 -13.46
N ASP A 659 -1.37 14.50 -14.62
CA ASP A 659 -2.23 13.76 -15.53
C ASP A 659 -2.84 12.52 -14.87
N GLN A 660 -2.05 11.74 -14.12
CA GLN A 660 -2.57 10.59 -13.36
C GLN A 660 -3.62 11.00 -12.33
N LEU A 661 -3.40 12.10 -11.61
CA LEU A 661 -4.35 12.65 -10.63
C LEU A 661 -5.65 13.10 -11.31
N MET A 662 -5.56 13.85 -12.41
CA MET A 662 -6.72 14.28 -13.19
C MET A 662 -7.48 13.10 -13.80
N SER A 663 -6.77 12.04 -14.19
CA SER A 663 -7.39 10.85 -14.78
C SER A 663 -8.16 10.02 -13.77
N ALA A 664 -7.76 10.11 -12.51
CA ALA A 664 -8.44 9.46 -11.40
C ALA A 664 -9.70 10.23 -10.98
N ARG A 665 -9.86 11.52 -11.31
CA ARG A 665 -10.93 12.42 -10.83
C ARG A 665 -11.82 12.93 -11.98
N VAL A 666 -13.15 12.81 -11.87
CA VAL A 666 -14.05 13.32 -12.93
C VAL A 666 -14.00 14.85 -12.94
N LEU A 667 -13.40 15.44 -13.98
CA LEU A 667 -13.29 16.88 -14.18
C LEU A 667 -14.63 17.50 -14.63
N LEU A 668 -15.67 17.55 -13.79
CA LEU A 668 -16.85 18.38 -14.12
C LEU A 668 -17.57 18.89 -12.85
N GLU A 669 -17.11 20.02 -12.32
CA GLU A 669 -18.01 21.10 -11.89
C GLU A 669 -17.46 22.44 -12.44
N THR A 670 -18.11 22.93 -13.50
CA THR A 670 -18.39 24.36 -13.74
C THR A 670 -17.28 25.39 -14.03
N VAL A 671 -16.28 25.08 -14.87
CA VAL A 671 -15.74 26.13 -15.77
C VAL A 671 -15.56 25.56 -17.18
N PRO A 672 -16.36 25.96 -18.19
CA PRO A 672 -16.00 25.67 -19.57
C PRO A 672 -14.68 26.40 -19.82
N PRO A 673 -13.60 25.67 -20.11
CA PRO A 673 -12.30 26.30 -20.33
C PRO A 673 -12.37 27.29 -21.50
N ALA A 674 -11.53 28.34 -21.43
CA ALA A 674 -11.63 29.55 -22.26
C ALA A 674 -11.55 29.29 -23.78
N PHE A 675 -11.10 28.10 -24.18
CA PHE A 675 -10.89 27.70 -25.57
C PHE A 675 -12.14 27.58 -26.43
N GLY A 676 -13.35 27.58 -25.85
CA GLY A 676 -14.60 27.67 -26.61
C GLY A 676 -14.73 28.94 -27.47
N ARG A 677 -13.84 29.91 -27.28
CA ARG A 677 -13.83 31.24 -27.92
C ARG A 677 -12.94 31.33 -29.17
N SER A 678 -12.20 30.28 -29.52
CA SER A 678 -11.37 30.25 -30.74
C SER A 678 -12.26 30.28 -32.01
N PRO A 679 -11.99 31.16 -32.99
CA PRO A 679 -12.71 31.17 -34.26
C PRO A 679 -12.67 29.81 -34.99
N ALA A 680 -11.52 29.14 -34.98
CA ALA A 680 -11.35 27.84 -35.61
C ALA A 680 -12.18 26.74 -34.91
N PHE A 681 -12.26 26.78 -33.57
CA PHE A 681 -13.13 25.88 -32.82
C PHE A 681 -14.61 26.14 -33.11
N ALA A 682 -15.04 27.41 -33.14
CA ALA A 682 -16.42 27.78 -33.44
C ALA A 682 -16.85 27.26 -34.82
N MET A 683 -15.99 27.39 -35.83
CA MET A 683 -16.23 26.86 -37.18
C MET A 683 -16.35 25.33 -37.20
N LEU A 684 -15.45 24.63 -36.49
CA LEU A 684 -15.51 23.17 -36.40
C LEU A 684 -16.80 22.71 -35.71
N ARG A 685 -17.16 23.35 -34.58
CA ARG A 685 -18.39 23.04 -33.83
C ARG A 685 -19.62 23.27 -34.70
N GLU A 686 -19.74 24.42 -35.34
CA GLU A 686 -20.88 24.73 -36.23
C GLU A 686 -21.05 23.67 -37.32
N ARG A 687 -19.94 23.24 -37.93
CA ARG A 687 -19.93 22.19 -38.96
C ARG A 687 -20.44 20.84 -38.41
N VAL A 688 -19.91 20.42 -37.27
CA VAL A 688 -20.26 19.15 -36.60
C VAL A 688 -21.73 19.14 -36.16
N GLU A 689 -22.20 20.23 -35.55
CA GLU A 689 -23.57 20.37 -35.04
C GLU A 689 -24.60 20.52 -36.18
N SER A 690 -24.20 21.14 -37.30
CA SER A 690 -25.00 21.22 -38.53
C SER A 690 -25.03 19.91 -39.33
N ARG A 691 -24.58 18.80 -38.74
CA ARG A 691 -24.53 17.46 -39.36
C ARG A 691 -23.77 17.40 -40.68
N GLN A 692 -22.77 18.27 -40.86
CA GLN A 692 -21.87 18.18 -41.99
C GLN A 692 -20.78 17.15 -41.66
N PRO A 693 -20.69 16.02 -42.40
CA PRO A 693 -19.74 14.95 -42.09
C PRO A 693 -18.31 15.50 -42.01
N THR A 694 -17.67 15.24 -40.87
CA THR A 694 -16.33 15.73 -40.54
C THR A 694 -15.60 14.65 -39.76
N MET A 695 -14.30 14.47 -40.06
CA MET A 695 -13.43 13.64 -39.23
C MET A 695 -12.50 14.53 -38.41
N ILE A 696 -12.30 14.16 -37.15
CA ILE A 696 -11.42 14.88 -36.24
C ILE A 696 -10.33 13.90 -35.80
N VAL A 697 -9.08 14.33 -35.85
CA VAL A 697 -7.91 13.56 -35.39
C VAL A 697 -7.19 14.29 -34.26
N SER A 698 -6.63 13.51 -33.34
CA SER A 698 -5.97 13.97 -32.13
C SER A 698 -4.90 12.96 -31.70
N THR A 699 -4.11 13.34 -30.70
CA THR A 699 -3.14 12.50 -29.97
C THR A 699 -3.48 12.50 -28.49
N HIS A 700 -3.06 11.45 -27.78
CA HIS A 700 -3.14 11.37 -26.34
C HIS A 700 -2.05 12.17 -25.62
N ALA A 701 -1.03 12.68 -26.33
CA ALA A 701 -0.10 13.67 -25.79
C ALA A 701 -0.83 15.00 -25.49
N GLY A 702 -0.17 15.92 -24.79
CA GLY A 702 -0.80 17.19 -24.37
C GLY A 702 -1.75 17.05 -23.17
N ALA A 703 -2.57 18.09 -22.95
CA ALA A 703 -3.49 18.15 -21.81
C ALA A 703 -4.72 17.24 -21.98
N ARG A 704 -5.08 16.46 -20.97
CA ARG A 704 -6.26 15.57 -21.00
C ARG A 704 -7.57 16.35 -20.89
N LEU A 705 -8.21 16.63 -22.02
CA LEU A 705 -9.52 17.30 -22.10
C LEU A 705 -10.58 16.52 -22.90
N SER A 706 -10.32 15.25 -23.23
CA SER A 706 -11.21 14.44 -24.08
C SER A 706 -12.60 14.20 -23.49
N VAL A 707 -12.77 14.30 -22.16
CA VAL A 707 -14.08 14.22 -21.49
C VAL A 707 -14.91 15.50 -21.69
N ALA A 708 -14.28 16.65 -21.92
CA ALA A 708 -14.99 17.91 -22.14
C ALA A 708 -15.58 18.00 -23.57
N LEU A 709 -14.99 17.32 -24.55
CA LEU A 709 -15.43 17.39 -25.95
C LEU A 709 -16.88 16.90 -26.15
N THR A 710 -17.31 15.87 -25.43
CA THR A 710 -18.69 15.35 -25.49
C THR A 710 -19.71 16.38 -25.01
N VAL A 711 -19.29 17.29 -24.11
CA VAL A 711 -20.13 18.38 -23.60
C VAL A 711 -20.13 19.57 -24.57
N LEU A 712 -19.03 19.78 -25.30
CA LEU A 712 -18.80 20.97 -26.12
C LEU A 712 -19.23 20.83 -27.59
N MET A 713 -19.33 19.60 -28.12
CA MET A 713 -19.79 19.32 -29.48
C MET A 713 -20.80 18.16 -29.48
N LYS A 714 -22.06 18.47 -29.84
CA LYS A 714 -23.09 17.45 -30.07
C LYS A 714 -22.88 16.77 -31.43
N ASN A 715 -23.51 15.61 -31.67
CA ASN A 715 -23.44 14.89 -32.95
C ASN A 715 -22.03 14.38 -33.34
N LEU A 716 -21.27 13.91 -32.34
CA LEU A 716 -19.92 13.39 -32.50
C LEU A 716 -19.84 11.94 -32.01
N ALA A 717 -19.34 11.06 -32.87
CA ALA A 717 -19.03 9.67 -32.53
C ALA A 717 -17.55 9.52 -32.16
N TYR A 718 -17.25 8.80 -31.09
CA TYR A 718 -15.89 8.58 -30.61
C TYR A 718 -15.40 7.19 -30.99
N VAL A 719 -14.27 7.14 -31.69
CA VAL A 719 -13.54 5.87 -31.88
C VAL A 719 -12.72 5.61 -30.63
N THR A 720 -13.15 4.65 -29.83
CA THR A 720 -12.45 4.28 -28.60
C THR A 720 -11.93 2.84 -28.66
N GLY A 721 -11.03 2.52 -27.74
CA GLY A 721 -10.84 1.13 -27.33
C GLY A 721 -12.10 0.58 -26.64
N PRO A 722 -12.10 -0.70 -26.24
CA PRO A 722 -13.12 -1.25 -25.34
C PRO A 722 -13.29 -0.36 -24.10
N ARG A 723 -14.52 0.04 -23.75
CA ARG A 723 -14.86 0.62 -22.43
C ARG A 723 -16.06 -0.08 -21.80
N SER A 724 -16.02 -0.19 -20.47
CA SER A 724 -17.13 -0.58 -19.61
C SER A 724 -18.21 0.49 -19.61
N LYS A 725 -19.47 0.09 -19.42
CA LYS A 725 -20.67 0.97 -19.39
C LYS A 725 -20.61 2.10 -18.35
N THR A 726 -19.65 2.09 -17.43
CA THR A 726 -19.60 2.99 -16.27
C THR A 726 -19.09 4.39 -16.58
N GLN A 727 -18.39 4.60 -17.68
CA GLN A 727 -18.16 5.96 -18.15
C GLN A 727 -19.41 6.68 -18.64
N THR A 728 -20.43 5.93 -19.04
CA THR A 728 -21.75 6.49 -19.37
C THR A 728 -22.48 6.96 -18.11
N GLN A 729 -22.13 6.45 -16.92
CA GLN A 729 -22.75 6.84 -15.63
C GLN A 729 -22.03 7.98 -14.91
N ALA A 730 -20.71 8.13 -15.06
CA ALA A 730 -19.99 9.33 -14.59
C ALA A 730 -20.43 10.61 -15.35
N GLN A 731 -21.13 10.43 -16.49
CA GLN A 731 -21.80 11.48 -17.25
C GLN A 731 -23.27 11.70 -16.80
N GLY A 732 -23.59 11.35 -15.56
CA GLY A 732 -24.94 11.39 -14.96
C GLY A 732 -25.58 12.78 -14.77
N ALA A 733 -25.19 13.79 -15.55
CA ALA A 733 -25.83 15.09 -15.58
C ALA A 733 -26.28 15.45 -17.02
N GLY A 734 -27.34 14.76 -17.48
CA GLY A 734 -28.18 15.18 -18.62
C GLY A 734 -27.79 14.65 -19.99
N GLU A 735 -28.71 13.91 -20.64
CA GLU A 735 -28.91 13.78 -22.11
C GLU A 735 -27.71 13.96 -23.06
N VAL A 736 -26.53 13.37 -22.79
CA VAL A 736 -25.44 13.36 -23.79
C VAL A 736 -25.51 12.07 -24.60
N ASP A 737 -26.05 12.17 -25.81
CA ASP A 737 -26.15 11.08 -26.80
C ASP A 737 -24.76 10.81 -27.42
N VAL A 738 -23.87 10.13 -26.67
CA VAL A 738 -22.50 9.82 -27.12
C VAL A 738 -22.49 8.50 -27.88
N ARG A 739 -22.26 8.57 -29.20
CA ARG A 739 -22.07 7.38 -30.04
C ARG A 739 -20.63 6.86 -29.92
N ILE A 740 -20.44 5.58 -29.61
CA ILE A 740 -19.12 4.96 -29.49
C ILE A 740 -18.93 3.95 -30.62
N LEU A 741 -17.79 4.04 -31.32
CA LEU A 741 -17.37 3.10 -32.36
C LEU A 741 -16.23 2.21 -31.84
N HIS A 742 -16.40 0.89 -31.93
CA HIS A 742 -15.43 -0.07 -31.40
C HIS A 742 -14.42 -0.50 -32.46
N GLY A 743 -13.14 -0.23 -32.23
CA GLY A 743 -12.10 -0.41 -33.25
C GLY A 743 -11.22 -1.65 -33.12
N PHE A 744 -11.80 -2.85 -33.01
CA PHE A 744 -11.04 -4.12 -32.86
C PHE A 744 -10.70 -4.83 -34.18
N ASP A 745 -11.48 -4.57 -35.22
CA ASP A 745 -11.27 -5.08 -36.58
C ASP A 745 -11.26 -3.86 -37.50
N SER A 746 -10.14 -3.62 -38.17
CA SER A 746 -9.95 -2.46 -39.05
C SER A 746 -10.99 -2.42 -40.17
N GLY A 747 -11.44 -3.58 -40.67
CA GLY A 747 -12.48 -3.67 -41.69
C GLY A 747 -13.85 -3.28 -41.14
N ARG A 748 -14.20 -3.79 -39.95
CA ARG A 748 -15.47 -3.46 -39.28
C ARG A 748 -15.51 -2.00 -38.82
N LEU A 749 -14.40 -1.48 -38.29
CA LEU A 749 -14.28 -0.08 -37.86
C LEU A 749 -14.48 0.87 -39.04
N ALA A 750 -13.80 0.64 -40.16
CA ALA A 750 -13.95 1.47 -41.35
C ALA A 750 -15.42 1.50 -41.83
N ALA A 751 -16.10 0.36 -41.83
CA ALA A 751 -17.52 0.29 -42.19
C ALA A 751 -18.43 1.08 -41.24
N ASP A 752 -18.20 0.99 -39.92
CA ASP A 752 -19.00 1.70 -38.91
C ASP A 752 -18.72 3.22 -38.93
N VAL A 753 -17.48 3.63 -39.20
CA VAL A 753 -17.12 5.04 -39.44
C VAL A 753 -17.85 5.57 -40.68
N VAL A 754 -17.78 4.86 -41.81
CA VAL A 754 -18.48 5.26 -43.04
C VAL A 754 -19.98 5.36 -42.83
N ARG A 755 -20.58 4.41 -42.10
CA ARG A 755 -22.01 4.44 -41.76
C ARG A 755 -22.35 5.70 -40.96
N SER A 756 -21.58 6.01 -39.92
CA SER A 756 -21.79 7.19 -39.07
C SER A 756 -21.69 8.49 -39.86
N LEU A 757 -20.67 8.62 -40.72
CA LEU A 757 -20.48 9.79 -41.57
C LEU A 757 -21.63 9.97 -42.57
N ARG A 758 -22.20 8.89 -43.13
CA ARG A 758 -23.37 8.95 -44.02
C ARG A 758 -24.64 9.39 -43.30
N GLU A 759 -24.76 9.09 -42.01
CA GLU A 759 -25.87 9.53 -41.15
C GLU A 759 -25.71 10.99 -40.70
N GLY A 760 -24.66 11.69 -41.14
CA GLY A 760 -24.37 13.07 -40.74
C GLY A 760 -23.68 13.18 -39.38
N VAL A 761 -23.26 12.06 -38.78
CA VAL A 761 -22.54 12.03 -37.50
C VAL A 761 -21.04 12.16 -37.77
N SER A 762 -20.41 13.18 -37.18
CA SER A 762 -18.95 13.37 -37.30
C SER A 762 -18.21 12.36 -36.44
N VAL A 763 -16.95 12.07 -36.75
CA VAL A 763 -16.17 11.01 -36.08
C VAL A 763 -14.85 11.56 -35.52
N TYR A 764 -14.59 11.30 -34.24
CA TYR A 764 -13.37 11.65 -33.54
C TYR A 764 -12.42 10.46 -33.39
N PHE A 765 -11.16 10.66 -33.75
CA PHE A 765 -10.08 9.70 -33.69
C PHE A 765 -8.95 10.22 -32.78
N ALA A 766 -8.68 9.51 -31.68
CA ALA A 766 -7.44 9.65 -30.92
C ALA A 766 -6.72 8.30 -30.96
N ARG A 767 -6.00 8.02 -32.06
CA ARG A 767 -5.26 6.76 -32.26
C ARG A 767 -3.85 7.00 -32.77
N ASP A 768 -3.06 7.70 -31.97
CA ASP A 768 -1.61 7.87 -32.05
C ASP A 768 -0.82 6.69 -31.46
N PHE A 769 -1.36 5.47 -31.57
CA PHE A 769 -0.80 4.28 -30.90
C PHE A 769 0.24 3.56 -31.74
N SER A 770 1.17 2.86 -31.08
CA SER A 770 1.85 1.75 -31.72
C SER A 770 0.88 0.62 -32.03
N TRP A 771 1.04 0.05 -33.21
CA TRP A 771 0.14 -0.97 -33.74
C TRP A 771 0.07 -2.24 -32.89
N THR A 772 1.11 -2.57 -32.13
CA THR A 772 1.32 -3.91 -31.52
C THR A 772 0.55 -4.16 -30.24
N GLY A 773 0.32 -3.13 -29.40
CA GLY A 773 -0.45 -3.26 -28.16
C GLY A 773 -1.94 -3.58 -28.39
N PHE A 774 -2.42 -3.37 -29.63
CA PHE A 774 -3.77 -3.71 -30.05
C PHE A 774 -3.77 -4.75 -31.19
N HIS A 775 -2.88 -4.68 -32.17
CA HIS A 775 -2.74 -5.70 -33.22
C HIS A 775 -1.34 -6.32 -33.18
N PRO A 776 -1.11 -7.33 -32.32
CA PRO A 776 0.19 -8.00 -32.20
C PRO A 776 0.70 -8.64 -33.50
N LEU A 777 -0.20 -8.92 -34.46
CA LEU A 777 0.11 -9.44 -35.80
C LEU A 777 0.22 -8.34 -36.87
N GLY A 778 0.09 -7.08 -36.48
CA GLY A 778 0.06 -5.93 -37.39
C GLY A 778 -1.29 -5.73 -38.10
N PRO A 779 -1.47 -4.59 -38.78
CA PRO A 779 -2.67 -4.28 -39.53
C PRO A 779 -2.77 -4.98 -40.89
N ALA A 780 -4.00 -5.05 -41.42
CA ALA A 780 -4.22 -5.40 -42.83
C ALA A 780 -3.58 -4.38 -43.79
N SER A 781 -3.48 -3.11 -43.39
CA SER A 781 -2.84 -2.02 -44.13
C SER A 781 -2.47 -0.86 -43.21
N SER A 782 -1.41 -0.12 -43.53
CA SER A 782 -0.94 1.01 -42.72
C SER A 782 -0.32 2.11 -43.58
N ALA A 783 -0.19 3.30 -42.99
CA ALA A 783 0.57 4.40 -43.53
C ALA A 783 1.85 4.58 -42.72
N SER A 784 2.92 5.03 -43.36
CA SER A 784 4.21 5.29 -42.73
C SER A 784 4.61 6.75 -42.85
N GLY A 785 5.33 7.24 -41.84
CA GLY A 785 6.00 8.54 -41.86
C GLY A 785 7.14 8.57 -40.84
N ILE A 786 7.74 9.74 -40.65
CA ILE A 786 8.88 9.98 -39.76
C ILE A 786 8.42 10.80 -38.55
N LEU A 787 8.80 10.36 -37.35
CA LEU A 787 8.59 11.07 -36.09
C LEU A 787 9.88 11.01 -35.27
N LEU A 788 10.40 12.16 -34.83
CA LEU A 788 11.68 12.28 -34.11
C LEU A 788 12.83 11.57 -34.86
N GLY A 789 12.83 11.69 -36.19
CA GLY A 789 13.83 11.07 -37.07
C GLY A 789 13.65 9.57 -37.32
N ARG A 790 12.54 8.95 -36.89
CA ARG A 790 12.32 7.50 -36.97
C ARG A 790 11.07 7.12 -37.75
N PRO A 791 11.09 5.99 -38.50
CA PRO A 791 9.90 5.51 -39.18
C PRO A 791 8.86 5.01 -38.18
N VAL A 792 7.65 5.56 -38.26
CA VAL A 792 6.49 5.16 -37.46
C VAL A 792 5.36 4.75 -38.39
N MET A 793 4.71 3.64 -38.05
CA MET A 793 3.53 3.14 -38.75
C MET A 793 2.28 3.57 -38.00
N ILE A 794 1.33 4.18 -38.71
CA ILE A 794 0.02 4.57 -38.17
C ILE A 794 -1.12 3.94 -38.96
N ASP A 795 -2.32 4.02 -38.42
CA ASP A 795 -3.52 3.55 -39.08
C ASP A 795 -3.91 4.41 -40.29
N ASP A 796 -4.31 3.76 -41.39
CA ASP A 796 -4.61 4.41 -42.65
C ASP A 796 -6.12 4.55 -42.94
N ILE A 797 -7.00 4.27 -41.96
CA ILE A 797 -8.45 4.37 -42.12
C ILE A 797 -8.85 5.82 -42.39
N VAL A 798 -8.33 6.78 -41.60
CA VAL A 798 -8.67 8.20 -41.75
C VAL A 798 -8.31 8.74 -43.13
N PRO A 799 -7.06 8.62 -43.64
CA PRO A 799 -6.74 9.13 -44.97
C PRO A 799 -7.53 8.41 -46.06
N LYS A 800 -7.76 7.09 -45.96
CA LYS A 800 -8.55 6.36 -46.96
C LYS A 800 -10.00 6.81 -47.04
N ILE A 801 -10.65 6.99 -45.89
CA ILE A 801 -12.05 7.44 -45.84
C ILE A 801 -12.14 8.90 -46.31
N SER A 802 -11.20 9.76 -45.93
CA SER A 802 -11.16 11.16 -46.37
C SER A 802 -11.08 11.26 -47.89
N GLN A 803 -10.17 10.51 -48.52
CA GLN A 803 -10.05 10.47 -49.98
C GLN A 803 -11.30 9.89 -50.65
N ALA A 804 -11.84 8.79 -50.13
CA ALA A 804 -12.97 8.08 -50.75
C ALA A 804 -14.29 8.85 -50.67
N MET A 805 -14.52 9.57 -49.56
CA MET A 805 -15.77 10.30 -49.31
C MET A 805 -15.65 11.81 -49.53
N LYS A 806 -14.45 12.33 -49.81
CA LYS A 806 -14.15 13.77 -49.89
C LYS A 806 -14.57 14.52 -48.62
N ILE A 807 -14.31 13.90 -47.46
CA ILE A 807 -14.66 14.46 -46.14
C ILE A 807 -13.44 15.16 -45.56
N PRO A 808 -13.58 16.41 -45.08
CA PRO A 808 -12.47 17.14 -44.48
C PRO A 808 -12.08 16.54 -43.14
N VAL A 809 -10.77 16.60 -42.85
CA VAL A 809 -10.19 16.14 -41.59
C VAL A 809 -9.62 17.35 -40.83
N TYR A 810 -9.90 17.42 -39.53
CA TYR A 810 -9.36 18.46 -38.65
C TYR A 810 -8.51 17.84 -37.55
N TRP A 811 -7.31 18.37 -37.37
CA TRP A 811 -6.55 18.23 -36.14
C TRP A 811 -7.26 19.01 -35.03
N PHE A 812 -7.43 18.37 -33.89
CA PHE A 812 -7.96 18.97 -32.68
C PHE A 812 -7.11 18.50 -31.51
N GLN A 813 -6.37 19.41 -30.88
CA GLN A 813 -5.49 19.02 -29.79
C GLN A 813 -5.40 20.07 -28.71
N ALA A 814 -5.55 19.64 -27.46
CA ALA A 814 -5.24 20.47 -26.31
C ALA A 814 -3.73 20.40 -26.01
N GLN A 815 -3.11 21.55 -25.81
CA GLN A 815 -1.69 21.66 -25.52
C GLN A 815 -1.41 22.77 -24.51
N TRP A 816 -0.38 22.56 -23.70
CA TRP A 816 0.22 23.56 -22.84
C TRP A 816 0.95 24.60 -23.67
N SER A 817 0.69 25.89 -23.38
CA SER A 817 1.34 27.05 -23.99
C SER A 817 1.54 28.11 -22.90
N GLY A 818 2.76 28.23 -22.37
CA GLY A 818 3.01 29.07 -21.19
C GLY A 818 2.17 28.65 -19.99
N ASP A 819 1.46 29.59 -19.37
CA ASP A 819 0.58 29.31 -18.23
C ASP A 819 -0.88 29.03 -18.62
N ASP A 820 -1.13 28.63 -19.86
CA ASP A 820 -2.48 28.34 -20.35
C ASP A 820 -2.55 27.01 -21.12
N ILE A 821 -3.76 26.45 -21.22
CA ILE A 821 -4.08 25.34 -22.13
C ILE A 821 -4.79 25.91 -23.35
N GLU A 822 -4.17 25.78 -24.51
CA GLU A 822 -4.74 26.17 -25.79
C GLU A 822 -5.29 24.95 -26.54
N ILE A 823 -6.31 25.18 -27.37
CA ILE A 823 -6.79 24.17 -28.31
C ILE A 823 -6.39 24.57 -29.72
N ASP A 824 -5.55 23.73 -30.29
CA ASP A 824 -5.14 23.82 -31.67
C ASP A 824 -6.18 23.13 -32.57
N VAL A 825 -6.76 23.88 -33.50
CA VAL A 825 -7.72 23.39 -34.49
C VAL A 825 -7.21 23.71 -35.88
N ILE A 826 -6.76 22.70 -36.60
CA ILE A 826 -6.12 22.87 -37.91
C ILE A 826 -6.78 21.94 -38.92
N ARG A 827 -7.13 22.47 -40.10
CA ARG A 827 -7.56 21.61 -41.21
C ARG A 827 -6.36 20.83 -41.75
N MET A 828 -6.47 19.50 -41.73
CA MET A 828 -5.46 18.62 -42.32
C MET A 828 -5.46 18.75 -43.85
N PRO A 829 -4.37 18.36 -44.54
CA PRO A 829 -4.34 18.33 -46.00
C PRO A 829 -5.52 17.55 -46.59
N ASP A 830 -5.88 17.87 -47.83
CA ASP A 830 -6.84 17.10 -48.64
C ASP A 830 -6.07 16.34 -49.75
N ALA A 831 -6.64 15.22 -50.21
CA ALA A 831 -6.09 14.46 -51.32
C ALA A 831 -6.19 15.25 -52.64
N GLU A 832 -5.12 15.22 -53.44
CA GLU A 832 -5.13 15.85 -54.76
C GLU A 832 -5.96 15.04 -55.76
N GLU A 833 -6.47 15.70 -56.80
CA GLU A 833 -7.27 15.04 -57.83
C GLU A 833 -6.42 14.01 -58.58
N GLY A 834 -6.82 12.74 -58.53
CA GLY A 834 -6.08 11.63 -59.14
C GLY A 834 -4.88 11.12 -58.32
N GLU A 835 -4.64 11.63 -57.11
CA GLU A 835 -3.53 11.19 -56.26
C GLU A 835 -3.63 9.69 -55.93
N PRO A 836 -2.58 8.88 -56.20
CA PRO A 836 -2.58 7.47 -55.82
C PRO A 836 -2.74 7.30 -54.31
N ARG A 837 -3.59 6.35 -53.90
CA ARG A 837 -3.95 6.14 -52.49
C ARG A 837 -2.75 5.95 -51.56
N GLU A 838 -1.74 5.21 -51.99
CA GLU A 838 -0.53 4.97 -51.19
C GLU A 838 0.34 6.22 -51.00
N VAL A 839 0.35 7.12 -52.00
CA VAL A 839 1.06 8.41 -51.93
C VAL A 839 0.31 9.33 -50.97
N TRP A 840 -1.02 9.41 -51.13
CA TRP A 840 -1.90 10.16 -50.24
C TRP A 840 -1.77 9.71 -48.78
N CYS A 841 -1.86 8.40 -48.51
CA CYS A 841 -1.74 7.87 -47.16
C CYS A 841 -0.40 8.24 -46.50
N ARG A 842 0.73 8.15 -47.23
CA ARG A 842 2.05 8.56 -46.71
C ARG A 842 2.13 10.07 -46.46
N ARG A 843 1.67 10.90 -47.39
CA ARG A 843 1.66 12.36 -47.25
C ARG A 843 0.81 12.80 -46.05
N TRP A 844 -0.38 12.22 -45.90
CA TRP A 844 -1.26 12.48 -44.77
C TRP A 844 -0.65 12.01 -43.45
N ALA A 845 -0.05 10.81 -43.42
CA ALA A 845 0.60 10.28 -42.22
C ALA A 845 1.76 11.16 -41.76
N GLN A 846 2.60 11.63 -42.67
CA GLN A 846 3.65 12.59 -42.33
C GLN A 846 3.08 13.88 -41.74
N ALA A 847 2.06 14.47 -42.38
CA ALA A 847 1.42 15.68 -41.88
C ALA A 847 0.81 15.51 -40.47
N TYR A 848 0.29 14.32 -40.15
CA TYR A 848 -0.20 13.98 -38.81
C TYR A 848 0.95 13.82 -37.80
N LEU A 849 2.02 13.12 -38.17
CA LEU A 849 3.19 12.93 -37.31
C LEU A 849 3.95 14.24 -37.06
N ASP A 850 4.01 15.16 -38.03
CA ASP A 850 4.59 16.50 -37.86
C ASP A 850 3.85 17.30 -36.78
N LYS A 851 2.52 17.13 -36.66
CA LYS A 851 1.72 17.76 -35.59
C LYS A 851 2.02 17.16 -34.23
N ILE A 852 2.18 15.84 -34.15
CA ILE A 852 2.61 15.18 -32.93
C ILE A 852 4.02 15.63 -32.55
N GLU A 853 4.96 15.70 -33.49
CA GLU A 853 6.33 16.14 -33.22
C GLU A 853 6.36 17.58 -32.69
N ALA A 854 5.64 18.49 -33.35
CA ALA A 854 5.53 19.88 -32.90
C ALA A 854 4.97 19.99 -31.47
N LEU A 855 3.96 19.17 -31.14
CA LEU A 855 3.39 19.11 -29.81
C LEU A 855 4.38 18.57 -28.77
N LEU A 856 5.09 17.48 -29.08
CA LEU A 856 6.05 16.86 -28.15
C LEU A 856 7.27 17.76 -27.91
N ARG A 857 7.66 18.57 -28.90
CA ARG A 857 8.78 19.52 -28.81
C ARG A 857 8.42 20.88 -28.23
N SER A 858 7.15 21.17 -27.96
CA SER A 858 6.72 22.49 -27.50
C SER A 858 7.04 22.71 -26.01
N ASP A 859 6.22 22.17 -25.12
CA ASP A 859 6.35 22.29 -23.67
C ASP A 859 6.58 20.90 -23.05
N PRO A 860 7.47 20.74 -22.04
CA PRO A 860 7.70 19.46 -21.38
C PRO A 860 6.41 18.79 -20.87
N ARG A 861 5.40 19.58 -20.47
CA ARG A 861 4.11 19.08 -20.00
C ARG A 861 3.29 18.41 -21.10
N ASN A 862 3.57 18.71 -22.38
CA ASN A 862 2.91 18.07 -23.51
C ASN A 862 3.45 16.68 -23.83
N ALA A 863 4.66 16.33 -23.36
CA ALA A 863 5.30 15.06 -23.68
C ALA A 863 4.52 13.84 -23.17
N ARG A 864 3.95 13.95 -21.97
CA ARG A 864 3.15 12.89 -21.32
C ARG A 864 3.85 11.52 -21.31
N LEU A 865 4.85 11.40 -20.45
CA LEU A 865 5.85 10.32 -20.42
C LEU A 865 5.30 8.88 -20.31
N ASN A 866 4.07 8.70 -19.82
CA ASN A 866 3.43 7.37 -19.73
C ASN A 866 2.66 6.96 -20.99
N HIS A 867 2.70 7.75 -22.06
CA HIS A 867 1.93 7.46 -23.26
C HIS A 867 2.53 6.32 -24.11
N ASP A 868 1.65 5.52 -24.73
CA ASP A 868 2.01 4.33 -25.53
C ASP A 868 2.95 4.67 -26.70
N LEU A 869 2.84 5.86 -27.31
CA LEU A 869 3.73 6.28 -28.40
C LEU A 869 5.15 6.51 -27.94
N LEU A 870 5.35 7.19 -26.80
CA LEU A 870 6.70 7.38 -26.24
C LEU A 870 7.30 6.05 -25.81
N ASN A 871 6.51 5.15 -25.22
CA ASN A 871 6.96 3.79 -24.92
C ASN A 871 7.40 3.03 -26.18
N TYR A 872 6.63 3.13 -27.25
CA TYR A 872 6.99 2.54 -28.55
C TYR A 872 8.27 3.13 -29.12
N LEU A 873 8.40 4.45 -29.15
CA LEU A 873 9.59 5.13 -29.67
C LEU A 873 10.83 4.80 -28.85
N MET A 874 10.70 4.70 -27.52
CA MET A 874 11.76 4.24 -26.63
C MET A 874 12.20 2.82 -26.98
N VAL A 875 11.26 1.88 -27.13
CA VAL A 875 11.54 0.46 -27.39
C VAL A 875 12.02 0.18 -28.84
N THR A 876 11.64 1.02 -29.80
CA THR A 876 12.05 0.86 -31.22
C THR A 876 13.27 1.67 -31.61
N SER A 877 13.82 2.44 -30.66
CA SER A 877 14.98 3.32 -30.85
C SER A 877 16.23 2.64 -31.41
N HIS A 878 16.42 1.35 -31.18
CA HIS A 878 17.64 0.60 -31.51
C HIS A 878 17.60 -0.22 -32.81
N ARG A 879 16.58 -0.07 -33.67
CA ARG A 879 16.58 -0.71 -34.99
C ARG A 879 17.43 0.06 -36.01
N SER A 880 18.75 0.04 -35.82
CA SER A 880 19.70 0.50 -36.84
C SER A 880 21.10 -0.15 -36.74
N VAL A 881 21.23 -1.45 -36.42
CA VAL A 881 22.53 -2.16 -36.62
C VAL A 881 22.44 -3.58 -37.20
N GLN A 882 21.27 -4.20 -37.44
CA GLN A 882 21.22 -5.59 -37.95
C GLN A 882 20.74 -5.77 -39.41
N ALA A 883 20.78 -4.73 -40.24
CA ALA A 883 20.60 -4.88 -41.68
C ALA A 883 21.67 -4.09 -42.45
N GLY A 884 22.85 -4.69 -42.63
CA GLY A 884 23.91 -4.17 -43.49
C GLY A 884 25.24 -4.05 -42.76
N GLY A 885 26.25 -4.79 -43.23
CA GLY A 885 27.55 -4.86 -42.60
C GLY A 885 28.36 -3.56 -42.59
N THR A 886 29.44 -3.64 -41.81
CA THR A 886 30.65 -2.80 -41.73
C THR A 886 30.58 -1.45 -40.99
N GLN A 887 31.23 -1.48 -39.82
CA GLN A 887 32.09 -0.48 -39.17
C GLN A 887 31.60 0.97 -38.97
N GLY A 888 31.69 1.40 -37.71
CA GLY A 888 31.87 2.82 -37.34
C GLY A 888 31.03 3.20 -36.14
N GLY A 889 31.61 3.10 -34.93
CA GLY A 889 30.93 3.53 -33.71
C GLY A 889 30.78 5.04 -33.61
N ILE A 890 29.76 5.49 -32.87
CA ILE A 890 29.77 6.80 -32.22
C ILE A 890 29.22 6.63 -30.80
N VAL A 891 30.17 6.74 -29.88
CA VAL A 891 30.03 7.17 -28.50
C VAL A 891 29.60 8.64 -28.54
N ARG A 892 28.43 8.99 -28.00
CA ARG A 892 28.23 9.87 -26.83
C ARG A 892 26.79 10.34 -26.74
#